data_AF-D9QVD3-F1
#
_entry.id   AF-D9QVD3-F1
#
_cell.length_a   1.000
_cell.length_b   1.000
_cell.length_c   1.000
_cell.angle_alpha   90.00
_cell.angle_beta   90.00
_cell.angle_gamma   90.00
#
_symmetry.space_group_name_H-M   'P 1'
#
loop_
_entity.id
_entity.type
_entity.pdbx_description
1 polymer ?
#
loop_
_entity_poly.entity_id
_entity_poly.type
_entity_poly.pdbx_seq_one_letter_code
_entity_poly.pdbx_strand_id
1 'polypeptide(L)'
;MVNILLLEPDYKNKYPPLGLMKISSYHKEKGDSVTFAKGQLRDDEKENDNWDRIYITTLFTFEWDKTIETIEYAKSLIEDKDNIFIGGILATLKPNEIEDKTGIKPITHRLDNDNEEAKRLIGYDNDHIIDNCTPDYEILDDIEYEYPYNDAYFAYMTRGCGMNCEFCAVQTLEPEYVPFISIKEQIKKINQQHGPKRNLLLMDNNVLRSPKFNDIVEEIKELGFARGATYTYENDKGKVITQKRYVDFNQGLDANLLTEEKAKKLSELAIRPARIAFDHIEDRDKYERAIRRCAKYGIKYFSNYMLYNADDFQGKGSQYKADSPEDLYKRLKITMELQNDINKDKTEDKKVKIYSFPMKYIPLEDTDRSYIGPKWNAKFLRAIQVMLLPCSGVGGVSEEFFRKAFGEDLKEYKLNLRMPESILMSRGKFLQRDDESENELEKRLNEDRGALVKSKYYKKWKRLYKSMKNEDKLLEVIGDNKFEADGYFEIENNKIKKIYLHYLSKSRFLTLLNKLVSNNLEKDINLVFDYVTDEFPFYIERIAKYIHDKRISHRKLRGYIKVFGKFGVKLILKNWVKNDLENKYLLSRLEKAMMHIGQEFINISKLRAMKRYIDSGCLNKSEIALVKTYIKDLNEEGITRILKDYFSDFKRQLKFNNRDEPGFEKIEKKIEVLTAELGEQLSLF
;
A
#
# COMPACT_ATOMS: atom_id res chain seq x y z
N MET A 1 -44.49 -2.29 -10.89
CA MET A 1 -43.27 -1.59 -10.47
C MET A 1 -42.51 -2.56 -9.61
N VAL A 2 -41.35 -2.99 -10.07
CA VAL A 2 -40.49 -3.95 -9.37
C VAL A 2 -39.38 -3.17 -8.65
N ASN A 3 -39.00 -3.60 -7.45
CA ASN A 3 -37.91 -3.02 -6.67
C ASN A 3 -36.61 -3.79 -6.93
N ILE A 4 -35.64 -3.09 -7.50
CA ILE A 4 -34.38 -3.64 -7.97
C ILE A 4 -33.24 -3.13 -7.12
N LEU A 5 -32.46 -4.07 -6.56
CA LEU A 5 -31.20 -3.76 -5.89
C LEU A 5 -30.02 -4.12 -6.78
N LEU A 6 -29.12 -3.17 -6.98
CA LEU A 6 -27.85 -3.38 -7.67
C LEU A 6 -26.72 -3.33 -6.63
N LEU A 7 -25.90 -4.38 -6.57
CA LEU A 7 -24.80 -4.50 -5.62
C LEU A 7 -23.45 -4.63 -6.31
N GLU A 8 -22.52 -3.76 -5.93
CA GLU A 8 -21.10 -3.94 -6.17
C GLU A 8 -20.38 -4.29 -4.86
N PRO A 9 -19.54 -5.33 -4.79
CA PRO A 9 -18.78 -5.62 -3.58
C PRO A 9 -17.85 -4.45 -3.15
N ASP A 10 -17.52 -4.40 -1.85
CA ASP A 10 -16.71 -3.31 -1.24
C ASP A 10 -15.20 -3.42 -1.56
N TYR A 11 -14.84 -3.77 -2.79
CA TYR A 11 -13.46 -3.65 -3.28
C TYR A 11 -13.18 -2.23 -3.80
N LYS A 12 -11.91 -1.83 -3.81
CA LYS A 12 -11.50 -0.53 -4.37
C LYS A 12 -11.29 -0.66 -5.88
N ASN A 13 -11.97 0.15 -6.66
CA ASN A 13 -11.88 0.16 -8.12
C ASN A 13 -11.95 1.58 -8.68
N LYS A 14 -11.39 1.77 -9.88
CA LYS A 14 -11.28 3.10 -10.49
C LYS A 14 -12.48 3.47 -11.36
N TYR A 15 -13.19 2.47 -11.85
CA TYR A 15 -14.22 2.59 -12.88
C TYR A 15 -15.57 2.17 -12.30
N PRO A 16 -16.65 2.91 -12.59
CA PRO A 16 -18.01 2.51 -12.26
C PRO A 16 -18.39 1.15 -12.87
N PRO A 17 -19.33 0.41 -12.26
CA PRO A 17 -19.76 -0.89 -12.75
C PRO A 17 -20.69 -0.74 -13.98
N LEU A 18 -20.08 -0.59 -15.16
CA LEU A 18 -20.79 -0.35 -16.42
C LEU A 18 -21.92 -1.35 -16.72
N GLY A 19 -21.77 -2.61 -16.32
CA GLY A 19 -22.84 -3.62 -16.44
C GLY A 19 -24.08 -3.25 -15.63
N LEU A 20 -23.91 -2.88 -14.36
CA LEU A 20 -25.01 -2.46 -13.48
C LEU A 20 -25.64 -1.15 -13.96
N MET A 21 -24.85 -0.20 -14.47
CA MET A 21 -25.38 1.03 -15.05
C MET A 21 -26.35 0.77 -16.22
N LYS A 22 -26.06 -0.25 -17.06
CA LYS A 22 -26.94 -0.64 -18.16
C LYS A 22 -28.18 -1.38 -17.67
N ILE A 23 -28.03 -2.25 -16.68
CA ILE A 23 -29.15 -2.94 -16.02
C ILE A 23 -30.10 -1.92 -15.37
N SER A 24 -29.57 -0.88 -14.73
CA SER A 24 -30.37 0.21 -14.17
C SER A 24 -31.23 0.89 -15.22
N SER A 25 -30.64 1.34 -16.34
CA SER A 25 -31.38 1.97 -17.44
C SER A 25 -32.49 1.09 -17.97
N TYR A 26 -32.21 -0.20 -18.15
CA TYR A 26 -33.19 -1.16 -18.61
C TYR A 26 -34.41 -1.25 -17.69
N HIS A 27 -34.18 -1.29 -16.37
CA HIS A 27 -35.26 -1.34 -15.38
C HIS A 27 -36.01 0.00 -15.27
N LYS A 28 -35.30 1.13 -15.27
CA LYS A 28 -35.92 2.46 -15.27
C LYS A 28 -36.80 2.69 -16.50
N GLU A 29 -36.38 2.21 -17.69
CA GLU A 29 -37.18 2.28 -18.92
C GLU A 29 -38.50 1.49 -18.82
N LYS A 30 -38.59 0.50 -17.92
CA LYS A 30 -39.82 -0.26 -17.63
C LYS A 30 -40.67 0.34 -16.51
N GLY A 31 -40.20 1.39 -15.85
CA GLY A 31 -40.84 1.97 -14.68
C GLY A 31 -40.61 1.18 -13.39
N ASP A 32 -39.53 0.41 -13.32
CA ASP A 32 -39.07 -0.24 -12.08
C ASP A 32 -38.28 0.76 -11.23
N SER A 33 -38.28 0.52 -9.91
CA SER A 33 -37.49 1.30 -8.94
C SER A 33 -36.12 0.66 -8.80
N VAL A 34 -35.05 1.45 -8.88
CA VAL A 34 -33.67 0.95 -8.84
C VAL A 34 -32.90 1.65 -7.73
N THR A 35 -32.21 0.87 -6.91
CA THR A 35 -31.27 1.35 -5.88
C THR A 35 -29.92 0.70 -6.10
N PHE A 36 -28.84 1.49 -6.07
CA PHE A 36 -27.48 0.97 -6.15
C PHE A 36 -26.75 1.11 -4.82
N ALA A 37 -26.06 0.05 -4.40
CA ALA A 37 -25.17 0.08 -3.26
C ALA A 37 -23.82 -0.56 -3.56
N LYS A 38 -22.79 -0.02 -2.91
CA LYS A 38 -21.45 -0.58 -2.92
C LYS A 38 -21.11 -1.11 -1.52
N GLY A 39 -20.94 -2.42 -1.41
CA GLY A 39 -20.82 -3.13 -0.15
C GLY A 39 -22.19 -3.47 0.43
N GLN A 40 -22.64 -2.68 1.41
CA GLN A 40 -23.92 -2.86 2.08
C GLN A 40 -24.82 -1.64 1.85
N LEU A 41 -26.13 -1.83 2.04
CA LEU A 41 -27.11 -0.74 2.05
C LEU A 41 -26.85 0.22 3.21
N ARG A 42 -27.32 1.46 3.08
CA ARG A 42 -27.37 2.42 4.21
C ARG A 42 -28.45 1.98 5.21
N ASP A 43 -28.33 2.43 6.45
CA ASP A 43 -29.23 1.95 7.52
C ASP A 43 -30.71 2.31 7.27
N ASP A 44 -30.99 3.43 6.62
CA ASP A 44 -32.33 3.83 6.17
C ASP A 44 -32.86 3.02 4.99
N GLU A 45 -31.97 2.53 4.12
CA GLU A 45 -32.33 1.66 2.99
C GLU A 45 -32.53 0.20 3.40
N LYS A 46 -31.90 -0.23 4.49
CA LYS A 46 -32.10 -1.57 5.07
C LYS A 46 -33.51 -1.79 5.61
N GLU A 47 -34.24 -0.72 5.91
CA GLU A 47 -35.66 -0.81 6.31
C GLU A 47 -36.57 -1.18 5.13
N ASN A 48 -36.05 -1.17 3.89
CA ASN A 48 -36.75 -1.69 2.72
C ASN A 48 -36.53 -3.20 2.59
N ASP A 49 -37.50 -3.98 3.08
CA ASP A 49 -37.50 -5.46 3.03
C ASP A 49 -38.15 -6.02 1.75
N ASN A 50 -38.55 -5.17 0.80
CA ASN A 50 -39.35 -5.57 -0.37
C ASN A 50 -38.54 -5.57 -1.68
N TRP A 51 -37.37 -6.21 -1.70
CA TRP A 51 -36.60 -6.39 -2.93
C TRP A 51 -37.17 -7.53 -3.77
N ASP A 52 -37.54 -7.25 -5.01
CA ASP A 52 -38.01 -8.28 -5.93
C ASP A 52 -36.86 -8.97 -6.67
N ARG A 53 -35.76 -8.23 -6.94
CA ARG A 53 -34.57 -8.73 -7.65
C ARG A 53 -33.29 -8.06 -7.16
N ILE A 54 -32.22 -8.85 -7.07
CA ILE A 54 -30.89 -8.37 -6.69
C ILE A 54 -29.88 -8.75 -7.78
N TYR A 55 -29.16 -7.78 -8.32
CA TYR A 55 -28.07 -8.00 -9.28
C TYR A 55 -26.73 -7.68 -8.65
N ILE A 56 -25.79 -8.62 -8.72
CA ILE A 56 -24.46 -8.52 -8.14
C ILE A 56 -23.43 -8.55 -9.26
N THR A 57 -22.61 -7.50 -9.36
CA THR A 57 -21.47 -7.48 -10.27
C THR A 57 -20.21 -8.02 -9.59
N THR A 58 -19.33 -8.63 -10.38
CA THR A 58 -18.05 -9.16 -9.92
C THR A 58 -16.92 -8.67 -10.83
N LEU A 59 -15.72 -8.48 -10.25
CA LEU A 59 -14.56 -7.92 -10.95
C LEU A 59 -13.39 -8.91 -10.99
N PHE A 60 -12.40 -8.77 -10.11
CA PHE A 60 -11.22 -9.64 -10.16
C PHE A 60 -11.38 -10.88 -9.30
N THR A 61 -10.86 -12.01 -9.75
CA THR A 61 -10.88 -13.30 -9.04
C THR A 61 -10.28 -13.21 -7.64
N PHE A 62 -9.24 -12.38 -7.47
CA PHE A 62 -8.61 -12.12 -6.18
C PHE A 62 -9.42 -11.23 -5.20
N GLU A 63 -10.62 -10.77 -5.57
CA GLU A 63 -11.58 -10.11 -4.67
C GLU A 63 -12.69 -11.10 -4.22
N TRP A 64 -12.37 -12.40 -4.25
CA TRP A 64 -13.26 -13.52 -3.90
C TRP A 64 -13.99 -13.33 -2.57
N ASP A 65 -13.26 -13.09 -1.48
CA ASP A 65 -13.86 -13.02 -0.13
C ASP A 65 -14.94 -11.95 -0.04
N LYS A 66 -14.67 -10.76 -0.59
CA LYS A 66 -15.65 -9.65 -0.64
C LYS A 66 -16.84 -9.97 -1.51
N THR A 67 -16.60 -10.67 -2.62
CA THR A 67 -17.66 -11.11 -3.53
C THR A 67 -18.60 -12.09 -2.83
N ILE A 68 -18.06 -13.11 -2.16
CA ILE A 68 -18.86 -14.08 -1.40
C ILE A 68 -19.60 -13.41 -0.24
N GLU A 69 -18.95 -12.49 0.49
CA GLU A 69 -19.60 -11.71 1.56
C GLU A 69 -20.82 -10.93 1.03
N THR A 70 -20.69 -10.26 -0.12
CA THR A 70 -21.80 -9.54 -0.76
C THR A 70 -22.92 -10.47 -1.22
N ILE A 71 -22.60 -11.68 -1.72
CA ILE A 71 -23.62 -12.65 -2.12
C ILE A 71 -24.40 -13.18 -0.91
N GLU A 72 -23.71 -13.52 0.18
CA GLU A 72 -24.38 -13.95 1.42
C GLU A 72 -25.19 -12.82 2.07
N TYR A 73 -24.71 -11.58 1.96
CA TYR A 73 -25.49 -10.41 2.35
C TYR A 73 -26.77 -10.28 1.50
N ALA A 74 -26.67 -10.39 0.17
CA ALA A 74 -27.84 -10.34 -0.70
C ALA A 74 -28.90 -11.42 -0.37
N LYS A 75 -28.47 -12.64 -0.03
CA LYS A 75 -29.36 -13.73 0.41
C LYS A 75 -30.13 -13.42 1.69
N SER A 76 -29.66 -12.47 2.50
CA SER A 76 -30.37 -12.02 3.70
C SER A 76 -31.43 -10.94 3.41
N LEU A 77 -31.42 -10.35 2.22
CA LEU A 77 -32.29 -9.24 1.83
C LEU A 77 -33.51 -9.67 0.99
N ILE A 78 -33.58 -10.93 0.56
CA ILE A 78 -34.66 -11.43 -0.30
C ILE A 78 -35.06 -12.84 0.10
N GLU A 79 -36.37 -13.11 0.12
CA GLU A 79 -36.90 -14.44 0.48
C GLU A 79 -36.62 -15.48 -0.61
N ASP A 80 -36.91 -15.11 -1.87
CA ASP A 80 -36.72 -15.97 -3.05
C ASP A 80 -35.35 -15.75 -3.69
N LYS A 81 -34.45 -16.70 -3.45
CA LYS A 81 -33.05 -16.66 -3.89
C LYS A 81 -32.90 -16.85 -5.41
N ASP A 82 -33.92 -17.35 -6.10
CA ASP A 82 -33.92 -17.48 -7.55
C ASP A 82 -33.92 -16.11 -8.25
N ASN A 83 -34.22 -15.03 -7.52
CA ASN A 83 -34.17 -13.64 -7.99
C ASN A 83 -32.84 -12.92 -7.66
N ILE A 84 -31.79 -13.67 -7.31
CA ILE A 84 -30.42 -13.15 -7.17
C ILE A 84 -29.63 -13.51 -8.42
N PHE A 85 -29.12 -12.49 -9.10
CA PHE A 85 -28.37 -12.63 -10.35
C PHE A 85 -26.92 -12.19 -10.15
N ILE A 86 -25.97 -13.10 -10.36
CA ILE A 86 -24.54 -12.83 -10.19
C ILE A 86 -23.89 -12.80 -11.58
N GLY A 87 -23.16 -11.74 -11.91
CA GLY A 87 -22.47 -11.60 -13.19
C GLY A 87 -21.14 -10.86 -13.08
N GLY A 88 -20.46 -10.68 -14.21
CA GLY A 88 -19.17 -9.99 -14.29
C GLY A 88 -17.98 -10.93 -14.42
N ILE A 89 -16.77 -10.38 -14.32
CA ILE A 89 -15.54 -11.06 -14.76
C ILE A 89 -15.25 -12.31 -13.91
N LEU A 90 -15.27 -12.20 -12.58
CA LEU A 90 -15.03 -13.34 -11.68
C LEU A 90 -16.14 -14.40 -11.87
N ALA A 91 -17.40 -13.98 -11.95
CA ALA A 91 -18.54 -14.85 -12.17
C ALA A 91 -18.42 -15.70 -13.46
N THR A 92 -17.90 -15.10 -14.53
CA THR A 92 -17.63 -15.82 -15.79
C THR A 92 -16.42 -16.77 -15.67
N LEU A 93 -15.39 -16.39 -14.92
CA LEU A 93 -14.15 -17.18 -14.81
C LEU A 93 -14.26 -18.35 -13.83
N LYS A 94 -15.05 -18.21 -12.75
CA LYS A 94 -15.19 -19.22 -11.69
C LYS A 94 -16.65 -19.54 -11.36
N PRO A 95 -17.48 -19.90 -12.36
CA PRO A 95 -18.92 -20.05 -12.15
C PRO A 95 -19.27 -21.20 -11.20
N ASN A 96 -18.60 -22.34 -11.37
CA ASN A 96 -18.86 -23.54 -10.58
C ASN A 96 -18.50 -23.32 -9.11
N GLU A 97 -17.38 -22.65 -8.83
CA GLU A 97 -16.94 -22.39 -7.47
C GLU A 97 -17.88 -21.42 -6.74
N ILE A 98 -18.46 -20.43 -7.45
CA ILE A 98 -19.48 -19.55 -6.85
C ILE A 98 -20.76 -20.35 -6.58
N GLU A 99 -21.21 -21.16 -7.54
CA GLU A 99 -22.42 -21.97 -7.39
C GLU A 99 -22.28 -22.95 -6.21
N ASP A 100 -21.18 -23.69 -6.15
CA ASP A 100 -20.86 -24.61 -5.06
C ASP A 100 -20.83 -23.90 -3.70
N LYS A 101 -20.32 -22.66 -3.66
CA LYS A 101 -20.15 -21.92 -2.40
C LYS A 101 -21.43 -21.26 -1.93
N THR A 102 -22.26 -20.75 -2.83
CA THR A 102 -23.37 -19.83 -2.52
C THR A 102 -24.74 -20.44 -2.77
N GLY A 103 -24.80 -21.48 -3.62
CA GLY A 103 -26.02 -22.11 -4.13
C GLY A 103 -26.67 -21.36 -5.31
N ILE A 104 -26.05 -20.30 -5.83
CA ILE A 104 -26.61 -19.46 -6.90
C ILE A 104 -25.75 -19.63 -8.16
N LYS A 105 -26.37 -20.06 -9.25
CA LYS A 105 -25.71 -20.23 -10.56
C LYS A 105 -25.39 -18.86 -11.19
N PRO A 106 -24.13 -18.54 -11.48
CA PRO A 106 -23.79 -17.26 -12.09
C PRO A 106 -24.16 -17.16 -13.58
N ILE A 107 -24.42 -15.94 -14.03
CA ILE A 107 -24.57 -15.59 -15.44
C ILE A 107 -23.18 -15.34 -16.02
N THR A 108 -22.72 -16.24 -16.88
CA THR A 108 -21.35 -16.24 -17.44
C THR A 108 -21.23 -15.46 -18.75
N HIS A 109 -22.35 -15.09 -19.36
CA HIS A 109 -22.39 -14.48 -20.69
C HIS A 109 -22.79 -13.00 -20.66
N ARG A 110 -22.47 -12.28 -21.74
CA ARG A 110 -22.96 -10.92 -21.95
C ARG A 110 -24.49 -10.95 -22.08
N LEU A 111 -25.14 -9.88 -21.62
CA LEU A 111 -26.59 -9.69 -21.75
C LEU A 111 -26.92 -9.15 -23.16
N ASP A 112 -26.60 -9.93 -24.19
CA ASP A 112 -26.84 -9.62 -25.60
C ASP A 112 -27.71 -10.66 -26.32
N ASN A 113 -27.88 -10.50 -27.64
CA ASN A 113 -28.80 -11.29 -28.43
C ASN A 113 -28.35 -12.71 -28.72
N ASP A 114 -27.06 -13.00 -28.53
CA ASP A 114 -26.45 -14.25 -28.98
C ASP A 114 -26.58 -15.37 -27.93
N ASN A 115 -27.19 -15.08 -26.77
CA ASN A 115 -27.32 -16.04 -25.68
C ASN A 115 -28.73 -16.15 -25.09
N GLU A 116 -29.47 -17.13 -25.61
CA GLU A 116 -30.81 -17.50 -25.14
C GLU A 116 -30.83 -17.96 -23.66
N GLU A 117 -29.72 -18.47 -23.12
CA GLU A 117 -29.63 -18.84 -21.70
C GLU A 117 -29.55 -17.60 -20.80
N ALA A 118 -28.75 -16.58 -21.15
CA ALA A 118 -28.67 -15.33 -20.41
C ALA A 118 -30.01 -14.58 -20.38
N LYS A 119 -30.73 -14.54 -21.52
CA LYS A 119 -32.09 -13.96 -21.62
C LYS A 119 -33.10 -14.69 -20.73
N ARG A 120 -33.08 -16.03 -20.76
CA ARG A 120 -33.92 -16.86 -19.90
C ARG A 120 -33.59 -16.67 -18.42
N LEU A 121 -32.31 -16.61 -18.07
CA LEU A 121 -31.85 -16.48 -16.69
C LEU A 121 -32.31 -15.15 -16.06
N ILE A 122 -32.28 -14.04 -16.79
CA ILE A 122 -32.83 -12.77 -16.28
C ILE A 122 -34.36 -12.67 -16.41
N GLY A 123 -35.04 -13.68 -16.96
CA GLY A 123 -36.50 -13.78 -17.00
C GLY A 123 -37.20 -12.70 -17.82
N TYR A 124 -36.65 -12.29 -18.97
CA TYR A 124 -37.29 -11.32 -19.86
C TYR A 124 -37.49 -11.84 -21.29
N ASP A 125 -38.74 -11.84 -21.73
CA ASP A 125 -39.23 -12.35 -23.01
C ASP A 125 -39.31 -11.25 -24.09
N ASN A 126 -38.35 -10.31 -24.08
CA ASN A 126 -38.28 -9.23 -25.06
C ASN A 126 -36.95 -9.28 -25.83
N ASP A 127 -36.98 -8.88 -27.11
CA ASP A 127 -35.79 -8.73 -27.97
C ASP A 127 -34.85 -7.58 -27.53
N HIS A 128 -34.90 -7.18 -26.26
CA HIS A 128 -34.17 -6.03 -25.74
C HIS A 128 -32.76 -6.42 -25.29
N ILE A 129 -31.76 -5.79 -25.91
CA ILE A 129 -30.34 -6.05 -25.64
C ILE A 129 -29.84 -5.11 -24.53
N ILE A 130 -29.74 -5.62 -23.30
CA ILE A 130 -29.27 -4.83 -22.15
C ILE A 130 -27.84 -4.30 -22.36
N ASP A 131 -26.96 -5.06 -23.01
CA ASP A 131 -25.59 -4.58 -23.32
C ASP A 131 -25.59 -3.36 -24.29
N ASN A 132 -26.70 -3.06 -24.97
CA ASN A 132 -26.85 -1.88 -25.81
C ASN A 132 -27.53 -0.69 -25.10
N CYS A 133 -27.99 -0.87 -23.86
CA CYS A 133 -28.56 0.22 -23.08
C CYS A 133 -27.55 1.35 -22.85
N THR A 134 -28.05 2.57 -22.81
CA THR A 134 -27.26 3.72 -22.36
C THR A 134 -26.93 3.55 -20.88
N PRO A 135 -25.68 3.71 -20.42
CA PRO A 135 -25.35 3.61 -19.01
C PRO A 135 -26.05 4.68 -18.17
N ASP A 136 -26.71 4.26 -17.09
CA ASP A 136 -27.29 5.15 -16.09
C ASP A 136 -26.21 5.72 -15.17
N TYR A 137 -25.99 7.03 -15.22
CA TYR A 137 -25.02 7.70 -14.35
C TYR A 137 -25.59 8.09 -12.99
N GLU A 138 -26.92 8.17 -12.85
CA GLU A 138 -27.58 8.65 -11.63
C GLU A 138 -27.38 7.68 -10.47
N ILE A 139 -27.26 6.38 -10.74
CA ILE A 139 -27.00 5.40 -9.67
C ILE A 139 -25.71 5.69 -8.91
N LEU A 140 -24.76 6.41 -9.51
CA LEU A 140 -23.50 6.76 -8.85
C LEU A 140 -23.70 7.79 -7.73
N ASP A 141 -24.83 8.51 -7.72
CA ASP A 141 -25.21 9.46 -6.67
C ASP A 141 -25.83 8.76 -5.44
N ASP A 142 -26.18 7.47 -5.55
CA ASP A 142 -26.74 6.67 -4.44
C ASP A 142 -25.68 6.31 -3.38
N ILE A 143 -24.39 6.46 -3.69
CA ILE A 143 -23.29 6.02 -2.83
C ILE A 143 -22.32 7.16 -2.50
N GLU A 144 -21.64 7.05 -1.35
CA GLU A 144 -20.58 8.00 -0.96
C GLU A 144 -19.25 7.77 -1.71
N TYR A 145 -19.08 6.60 -2.35
CA TYR A 145 -17.82 6.25 -3.00
C TYR A 145 -17.63 7.01 -4.32
N GLU A 146 -16.70 7.95 -4.34
CA GLU A 146 -16.32 8.65 -5.57
C GLU A 146 -15.34 7.83 -6.41
N TYR A 147 -15.80 7.33 -7.56
CA TYR A 147 -14.92 6.70 -8.54
C TYR A 147 -13.90 7.71 -9.09
N PRO A 148 -12.60 7.37 -9.13
CA PRO A 148 -11.56 8.21 -9.76
C PRO A 148 -11.88 8.64 -11.19
N TYR A 149 -12.63 7.82 -11.93
CA TYR A 149 -13.22 8.18 -13.22
C TYR A 149 -14.74 8.24 -13.09
N ASN A 150 -15.29 9.44 -12.93
CA ASN A 150 -16.74 9.69 -12.84
C ASN A 150 -17.24 10.68 -13.93
N ASP A 151 -16.37 11.56 -14.44
CA ASP A 151 -16.68 12.53 -15.50
C ASP A 151 -16.11 12.08 -16.86
N ALA A 152 -16.70 11.01 -17.41
CA ALA A 152 -16.37 10.45 -18.71
C ALA A 152 -17.55 9.69 -19.33
N TYR A 153 -17.64 9.68 -20.66
CA TYR A 153 -18.41 8.66 -21.39
C TYR A 153 -17.66 7.33 -21.31
N PHE A 154 -18.36 6.28 -20.87
CA PHE A 154 -17.87 4.90 -20.87
C PHE A 154 -18.48 4.15 -22.05
N ALA A 155 -17.64 3.69 -22.97
CA ALA A 155 -18.12 3.05 -24.20
C ALA A 155 -17.16 1.97 -24.70
N TYR A 156 -17.63 1.23 -25.70
CA TYR A 156 -16.84 0.28 -26.48
C TYR A 156 -17.05 0.59 -27.96
N MET A 157 -15.97 0.72 -28.72
CA MET A 157 -16.04 0.79 -30.19
C MET A 157 -15.62 -0.52 -30.86
N THR A 158 -15.08 -1.46 -30.09
CA THR A 158 -14.71 -2.83 -30.44
C THR A 158 -14.87 -3.73 -29.22
N ARG A 159 -15.08 -5.04 -29.44
CA ARG A 159 -15.17 -6.08 -28.41
C ARG A 159 -14.36 -7.30 -28.82
N GLY A 160 -13.92 -8.07 -27.82
CA GLY A 160 -13.06 -9.24 -27.98
C GLY A 160 -11.63 -8.93 -28.41
N CYS A 161 -10.78 -9.96 -28.39
CA CYS A 161 -9.40 -9.90 -28.87
C CYS A 161 -8.99 -11.25 -29.47
N GLY A 162 -8.34 -11.24 -30.64
CA GLY A 162 -7.89 -12.47 -31.31
C GLY A 162 -6.39 -12.76 -31.14
N MET A 163 -5.75 -12.23 -30.10
CA MET A 163 -4.29 -12.41 -29.86
C MET A 163 -3.96 -13.65 -29.04
N ASN A 164 -4.96 -14.28 -28.44
CA ASN A 164 -4.88 -15.57 -27.73
C ASN A 164 -3.74 -15.67 -26.71
N CYS A 165 -3.59 -14.64 -25.87
CA CYS A 165 -2.60 -14.65 -24.80
C CYS A 165 -3.09 -15.50 -23.62
N GLU A 166 -2.30 -16.48 -23.18
CA GLU A 166 -2.68 -17.45 -22.13
C GLU A 166 -3.03 -16.79 -20.78
N PHE A 167 -2.41 -15.66 -20.46
CA PHE A 167 -2.68 -14.94 -19.22
C PHE A 167 -3.97 -14.09 -19.24
N CYS A 168 -4.64 -13.97 -20.38
CA CYS A 168 -5.68 -12.97 -20.61
C CYS A 168 -7.10 -13.56 -20.57
N ALA A 169 -7.96 -13.01 -19.71
CA ALA A 169 -9.35 -13.45 -19.58
C ALA A 169 -10.23 -13.15 -20.81
N VAL A 170 -9.79 -12.27 -21.72
CA VAL A 170 -10.63 -11.78 -22.83
C VAL A 170 -11.11 -12.91 -23.74
N GLN A 171 -10.33 -13.97 -23.95
CA GLN A 171 -10.78 -15.10 -24.78
C GLN A 171 -11.99 -15.82 -24.19
N THR A 172 -12.09 -15.87 -22.86
CA THR A 172 -13.22 -16.48 -22.16
C THR A 172 -14.40 -15.50 -22.10
N LEU A 173 -14.13 -14.23 -21.81
CA LEU A 173 -15.16 -13.20 -21.62
C LEU A 173 -15.81 -12.74 -22.95
N GLU A 174 -14.99 -12.57 -23.99
CA GLU A 174 -15.36 -12.01 -25.28
C GLU A 174 -14.60 -12.73 -26.42
N PRO A 175 -14.94 -14.00 -26.70
CA PRO A 175 -14.24 -14.83 -27.69
C PRO A 175 -14.37 -14.30 -29.12
N GLU A 176 -15.49 -13.64 -29.44
CA GLU A 176 -15.75 -13.11 -30.77
C GLU A 176 -15.28 -11.66 -30.90
N TYR A 177 -14.61 -11.35 -32.02
CA TYR A 177 -14.12 -10.01 -32.28
C TYR A 177 -15.14 -9.17 -33.04
N VAL A 178 -15.65 -8.12 -32.39
CA VAL A 178 -16.50 -7.12 -33.04
C VAL A 178 -15.63 -5.95 -33.51
N PRO A 179 -15.50 -5.72 -34.83
CA PRO A 179 -14.54 -4.77 -35.36
C PRO A 179 -14.99 -3.31 -35.27
N PHE A 180 -16.28 -3.03 -35.08
CA PHE A 180 -16.79 -1.66 -35.01
C PHE A 180 -18.16 -1.60 -34.33
N ILE A 181 -18.29 -0.71 -33.35
CA ILE A 181 -19.52 -0.35 -32.66
C ILE A 181 -19.59 1.18 -32.68
N SER A 182 -20.65 1.74 -33.26
CA SER A 182 -20.87 3.18 -33.23
C SER A 182 -21.39 3.59 -31.86
N ILE A 183 -20.87 4.70 -31.33
CA ILE A 183 -21.21 5.25 -30.02
C ILE A 183 -22.01 6.56 -30.12
N LYS A 184 -22.34 7.02 -31.35
CA LYS A 184 -23.06 8.28 -31.59
C LYS A 184 -24.39 8.36 -30.84
N GLU A 185 -25.23 7.33 -30.99
CA GLU A 185 -26.55 7.32 -30.34
C GLU A 185 -26.42 7.18 -28.81
N GLN A 186 -25.45 6.42 -28.31
CA GLN A 186 -25.19 6.32 -26.88
C GLN A 186 -24.80 7.69 -26.29
N ILE A 187 -23.84 8.40 -26.89
CA ILE A 187 -23.43 9.74 -26.43
C ILE A 187 -24.58 10.74 -26.50
N LYS A 188 -25.37 10.70 -27.58
CA LYS A 188 -26.56 11.56 -27.72
C LYS A 188 -27.55 11.34 -26.59
N LYS A 189 -27.87 10.09 -26.25
CA LYS A 189 -28.75 9.75 -25.13
C LYS A 189 -28.17 10.17 -23.78
N ILE A 190 -26.87 9.91 -23.53
CA ILE A 190 -26.19 10.35 -22.30
C ILE A 190 -26.30 11.87 -22.15
N ASN A 191 -26.07 12.63 -23.22
CA ASN A 191 -26.18 14.09 -23.16
C ASN A 191 -27.59 14.56 -22.80
N GLN A 192 -28.61 13.89 -23.32
CA GLN A 192 -30.01 14.22 -23.06
C GLN A 192 -30.45 13.87 -21.64
N GLN A 193 -29.97 12.73 -21.12
CA GLN A 193 -30.41 12.18 -19.83
C GLN A 193 -29.55 12.65 -18.65
N HIS A 194 -28.23 12.69 -18.81
CA HIS A 194 -27.27 12.89 -17.71
C HIS A 194 -26.30 14.06 -17.95
N GLY A 195 -26.55 14.85 -18.99
CA GLY A 195 -25.68 15.95 -19.40
C GLY A 195 -24.37 15.51 -20.06
N PRO A 196 -23.67 16.45 -20.70
CA PRO A 196 -22.42 16.17 -21.37
C PRO A 196 -21.31 15.81 -20.39
N LYS A 197 -20.47 14.84 -20.78
CA LYS A 197 -19.28 14.42 -20.01
C LYS A 197 -18.01 14.99 -20.64
N ARG A 198 -17.01 15.25 -19.83
CA ARG A 198 -15.77 15.87 -20.31
C ARG A 198 -14.91 14.92 -21.15
N ASN A 199 -14.74 13.67 -20.73
CA ASN A 199 -13.76 12.75 -21.33
C ASN A 199 -14.43 11.56 -22.00
N LEU A 200 -13.68 10.84 -22.85
CA LEU A 200 -14.11 9.59 -23.48
C LEU A 200 -13.17 8.46 -23.06
N LEU A 201 -13.71 7.47 -22.35
CA LEU A 201 -13.00 6.29 -21.87
C LEU A 201 -13.54 5.06 -22.60
N LEU A 202 -12.68 4.49 -23.45
CA LEU A 202 -13.00 3.34 -24.29
C LEU A 202 -12.44 2.07 -23.66
N MET A 203 -13.33 1.11 -23.40
CA MET A 203 -13.04 -0.15 -22.72
C MET A 203 -12.70 -1.29 -23.70
N ASP A 204 -12.53 -0.96 -24.98
CA ASP A 204 -12.08 -1.84 -26.06
C ASP A 204 -10.89 -2.72 -25.68
N ASN A 205 -11.01 -4.05 -25.82
CA ASN A 205 -9.90 -4.97 -25.54
C ASN A 205 -8.70 -4.77 -26.48
N ASN A 206 -8.96 -4.51 -27.77
CA ASN A 206 -7.90 -4.25 -28.75
C ASN A 206 -8.41 -3.47 -29.98
N VAL A 207 -8.50 -2.14 -29.83
CA VAL A 207 -8.98 -1.25 -30.92
C VAL A 207 -8.09 -1.31 -32.17
N LEU A 208 -6.78 -1.52 -32.01
CA LEU A 208 -5.83 -1.52 -33.14
C LEU A 208 -5.97 -2.76 -34.02
N ARG A 209 -6.66 -3.81 -33.57
CA ARG A 209 -6.98 -4.97 -34.41
C ARG A 209 -8.04 -4.65 -35.46
N SER A 210 -8.83 -3.60 -35.27
CA SER A 210 -9.97 -3.31 -36.14
C SER A 210 -9.51 -2.96 -37.56
N PRO A 211 -10.09 -3.59 -38.60
CA PRO A 211 -9.91 -3.14 -39.98
C PRO A 211 -10.58 -1.78 -40.22
N LYS A 212 -11.51 -1.36 -39.34
CA LYS A 212 -12.24 -0.08 -39.38
C LYS A 212 -11.65 0.96 -38.44
N PHE A 213 -10.37 0.83 -38.07
CA PHE A 213 -9.71 1.76 -37.15
C PHE A 213 -9.80 3.24 -37.60
N ASN A 214 -9.74 3.50 -38.91
CA ASN A 214 -9.90 4.85 -39.43
C ASN A 214 -11.30 5.41 -39.18
N ASP A 215 -12.35 4.60 -39.38
CA ASP A 215 -13.74 4.98 -39.14
C ASP A 215 -13.99 5.28 -37.66
N ILE A 216 -13.40 4.46 -36.77
CA ILE A 216 -13.41 4.68 -35.32
C ILE A 216 -12.83 6.06 -34.98
N VAL A 217 -11.66 6.40 -35.53
CA VAL A 217 -11.01 7.67 -35.25
C VAL A 217 -11.82 8.86 -35.80
N GLU A 218 -12.41 8.73 -36.99
CA GLU A 218 -13.26 9.79 -37.55
C GLU A 218 -14.51 10.01 -36.71
N GLU A 219 -15.20 8.94 -36.30
CA GLU A 219 -16.38 9.08 -35.44
C GLU A 219 -16.03 9.73 -34.09
N ILE A 220 -14.91 9.38 -33.46
CA ILE A 220 -14.45 10.03 -32.22
C ILE A 220 -14.20 11.53 -32.44
N LYS A 221 -13.65 11.92 -33.60
CA LYS A 221 -13.45 13.34 -33.94
C LYS A 221 -14.76 14.07 -34.14
N GLU A 222 -15.70 13.47 -34.86
CA GLU A 222 -17.06 14.01 -35.06
C GLU A 222 -17.77 14.26 -33.72
N LEU A 223 -17.52 13.41 -32.73
CA LEU A 223 -18.05 13.53 -31.36
C LEU A 223 -17.32 14.58 -30.50
N GLY A 224 -16.43 15.37 -31.09
CA GLY A 224 -15.75 16.49 -30.44
C GLY A 224 -14.56 16.08 -29.57
N PHE A 225 -13.90 14.97 -29.90
CA PHE A 225 -12.69 14.47 -29.22
C PHE A 225 -11.44 14.50 -30.09
N ALA A 226 -11.43 15.35 -31.12
CA ALA A 226 -10.24 15.64 -31.92
C ALA A 226 -9.11 16.26 -31.09
N ARG A 227 -7.88 16.20 -31.61
CA ARG A 227 -6.67 16.72 -30.96
C ARG A 227 -6.88 18.18 -30.51
N GLY A 228 -6.64 18.42 -29.22
CA GLY A 228 -6.78 19.75 -28.63
C GLY A 228 -8.20 20.10 -28.19
N ALA A 229 -9.16 19.18 -28.27
CA ALA A 229 -10.52 19.38 -27.81
C ALA A 229 -10.60 19.88 -26.36
N THR A 230 -11.53 20.80 -26.13
CA THR A 230 -11.86 21.38 -24.83
C THR A 230 -13.33 21.20 -24.50
N TYR A 231 -13.64 21.23 -23.22
CA TYR A 231 -14.99 21.18 -22.67
C TYR A 231 -15.20 22.40 -21.79
N THR A 232 -16.27 23.15 -22.07
CA THR A 232 -16.61 24.38 -21.35
C THR A 232 -17.95 24.20 -20.66
N TYR A 233 -18.01 24.51 -19.38
CA TYR A 233 -19.22 24.42 -18.57
C TYR A 233 -19.25 25.55 -17.54
N GLU A 234 -20.43 25.85 -17.01
CA GLU A 234 -20.63 26.76 -15.89
C GLU A 234 -20.70 25.94 -14.60
N ASN A 235 -19.92 26.31 -13.59
CA ASN A 235 -19.98 25.63 -12.29
C ASN A 235 -21.14 26.18 -11.42
N ASP A 236 -21.39 25.55 -10.28
CA ASP A 236 -22.46 25.93 -9.32
C ASP A 236 -22.37 27.39 -8.81
N LYS A 237 -21.26 28.07 -9.05
CA LYS A 237 -21.03 29.48 -8.68
C LYS A 237 -21.20 30.44 -9.85
N GLY A 238 -21.72 29.99 -10.98
CA GLY A 238 -21.91 30.80 -12.20
C GLY A 238 -20.61 31.10 -12.95
N LYS A 239 -19.49 30.43 -12.65
CA LYS A 239 -18.21 30.67 -13.30
C LYS A 239 -18.05 29.73 -14.50
N VAL A 240 -17.79 30.31 -15.67
CA VAL A 240 -17.41 29.56 -16.87
C VAL A 240 -15.99 28.98 -16.71
N ILE A 241 -15.86 27.67 -16.87
CA ILE A 241 -14.62 26.91 -16.78
C ILE A 241 -14.40 26.17 -18.10
N THR A 242 -13.21 26.32 -18.68
CA THR A 242 -12.78 25.55 -19.86
C THR A 242 -11.65 24.59 -19.48
N GLN A 243 -11.83 23.31 -19.78
CA GLN A 243 -10.86 22.26 -19.52
C GLN A 243 -10.54 21.47 -20.78
N LYS A 244 -9.38 20.81 -20.84
CA LYS A 244 -9.05 19.90 -21.94
C LYS A 244 -9.82 18.59 -21.81
N ARG A 245 -10.33 18.08 -22.93
CA ARG A 245 -10.87 16.72 -23.01
C ARG A 245 -9.73 15.74 -23.25
N TYR A 246 -9.99 14.47 -22.96
CA TYR A 246 -9.13 13.40 -23.46
C TYR A 246 -9.90 12.16 -23.90
N VAL A 247 -9.25 11.40 -24.78
CA VAL A 247 -9.61 10.03 -25.16
C VAL A 247 -8.63 9.07 -24.48
N ASP A 248 -9.14 8.03 -23.85
CA ASP A 248 -8.35 6.98 -23.21
C ASP A 248 -8.83 5.58 -23.67
N PHE A 249 -7.98 4.87 -24.43
CA PHE A 249 -8.17 3.45 -24.72
C PHE A 249 -7.62 2.62 -23.56
N ASN A 250 -8.50 2.22 -22.66
CA ASN A 250 -8.13 1.85 -21.30
C ASN A 250 -7.39 0.51 -21.20
N GLN A 251 -7.77 -0.49 -21.99
CA GLN A 251 -7.17 -1.84 -21.93
C GLN A 251 -5.77 -1.91 -22.57
N GLY A 252 -5.33 -0.83 -23.22
CA GLY A 252 -4.02 -0.76 -23.87
C GLY A 252 -4.07 -0.93 -25.38
N LEU A 253 -3.02 -0.43 -26.03
CA LEU A 253 -2.77 -0.46 -27.46
C LEU A 253 -1.66 -1.45 -27.72
N ASP A 254 -1.91 -2.42 -28.60
CA ASP A 254 -0.91 -3.42 -28.96
C ASP A 254 0.23 -2.82 -29.79
N ALA A 255 1.44 -2.81 -29.23
CA ALA A 255 2.63 -2.32 -29.91
C ALA A 255 2.93 -3.05 -31.23
N ASN A 256 2.51 -4.32 -31.38
CA ASN A 256 2.68 -5.09 -32.63
C ASN A 256 1.83 -4.52 -33.77
N LEU A 257 0.67 -3.96 -33.46
CA LEU A 257 -0.31 -3.48 -34.43
C LEU A 257 -0.18 -1.97 -34.70
N LEU A 258 0.71 -1.28 -33.99
CA LEU A 258 0.88 0.17 -34.09
C LEU A 258 1.81 0.55 -35.25
N THR A 259 1.25 0.52 -36.47
CA THR A 259 1.92 0.96 -37.71
C THR A 259 2.11 2.48 -37.74
N GLU A 260 2.90 2.96 -38.69
CA GLU A 260 3.10 4.40 -38.92
C GLU A 260 1.76 5.11 -39.19
N GLU A 261 0.92 4.53 -40.07
CA GLU A 261 -0.40 5.06 -40.41
C GLU A 261 -1.34 5.10 -39.20
N LYS A 262 -1.37 4.02 -38.40
CA LYS A 262 -2.19 3.97 -37.19
C LYS A 262 -1.71 4.98 -36.14
N ALA A 263 -0.40 5.13 -35.96
CA ALA A 263 0.16 6.14 -35.05
C ALA A 263 -0.18 7.57 -35.50
N LYS A 264 -0.10 7.85 -36.81
CA LYS A 264 -0.53 9.13 -37.38
C LYS A 264 -2.01 9.36 -37.11
N LYS A 265 -2.86 8.37 -37.39
CA LYS A 265 -4.31 8.46 -37.24
C LYS A 265 -4.71 8.67 -35.78
N LEU A 266 -4.11 7.90 -34.87
CA LEU A 266 -4.30 8.04 -33.42
C LEU A 266 -3.94 9.45 -32.91
N SER A 267 -2.95 10.11 -33.53
CA SER A 267 -2.53 11.47 -33.15
C SER A 267 -3.55 12.57 -33.47
N GLU A 268 -4.57 12.25 -34.28
CA GLU A 268 -5.68 13.16 -34.59
C GLU A 268 -6.67 13.29 -33.43
N LEU A 269 -6.57 12.43 -32.40
CA LEU A 269 -7.43 12.43 -31.22
C LEU A 269 -6.82 13.27 -30.09
N ALA A 270 -7.66 13.68 -29.14
CA ALA A 270 -7.23 14.19 -27.84
C ALA A 270 -6.69 13.06 -26.93
N ILE A 271 -5.89 12.14 -27.46
CA ILE A 271 -5.44 10.95 -26.73
C ILE A 271 -4.55 11.31 -25.54
N ARG A 272 -4.93 10.85 -24.34
CA ARG A 272 -4.14 11.02 -23.11
C ARG A 272 -4.60 10.04 -22.01
N PRO A 273 -3.76 9.08 -21.61
CA PRO A 273 -2.51 8.65 -22.26
C PRO A 273 -2.77 7.77 -23.50
N ALA A 274 -1.76 7.62 -24.36
CA ALA A 274 -1.65 6.44 -25.21
C ALA A 274 -1.07 5.30 -24.37
N ARG A 275 -1.91 4.31 -24.04
CA ARG A 275 -1.52 3.16 -23.21
C ARG A 275 -0.87 2.11 -24.09
N ILE A 276 0.43 1.87 -24.00
CA ILE A 276 1.11 0.86 -24.81
C ILE A 276 1.75 -0.15 -23.86
N ALA A 277 1.32 -1.41 -23.94
CA ALA A 277 1.81 -2.45 -23.04
C ALA A 277 3.28 -2.79 -23.31
N PHE A 278 4.05 -2.98 -22.23
CA PHE A 278 5.43 -3.48 -22.25
C PHE A 278 5.60 -4.56 -21.18
N ASP A 279 4.79 -5.62 -21.32
CA ASP A 279 4.70 -6.70 -20.34
C ASP A 279 5.90 -7.64 -20.35
N HIS A 280 6.63 -7.74 -21.48
CA HIS A 280 7.77 -8.65 -21.65
C HIS A 280 8.98 -7.92 -22.20
N ILE A 281 10.18 -8.29 -21.71
CA ILE A 281 11.43 -7.69 -22.17
C ILE A 281 11.69 -8.01 -23.64
N GLU A 282 11.19 -9.15 -24.11
CA GLU A 282 11.24 -9.61 -25.50
C GLU A 282 10.52 -8.67 -26.47
N ASP A 283 9.55 -7.89 -26.00
CA ASP A 283 8.81 -6.92 -26.82
C ASP A 283 9.51 -5.56 -26.93
N ARG A 284 10.75 -5.41 -26.43
CA ARG A 284 11.51 -4.15 -26.42
C ARG A 284 11.45 -3.41 -27.76
N ASP A 285 11.86 -4.06 -28.84
CA ASP A 285 11.99 -3.38 -30.14
C ASP A 285 10.64 -2.93 -30.68
N LYS A 286 9.59 -3.73 -30.47
CA LYS A 286 8.22 -3.40 -30.87
C LYS A 286 7.72 -2.19 -30.07
N TYR A 287 7.93 -2.21 -28.76
CA TYR A 287 7.58 -1.14 -27.84
C TYR A 287 8.29 0.18 -28.18
N GLU A 288 9.63 0.16 -28.32
CA GLU A 288 10.41 1.37 -28.64
C GLU A 288 9.95 1.98 -29.97
N ARG A 289 9.75 1.14 -31.01
CA ARG A 289 9.23 1.59 -32.30
C ARG A 289 7.85 2.23 -32.15
N ALA A 290 6.92 1.58 -31.46
CA ALA A 290 5.55 2.06 -31.25
C ALA A 290 5.55 3.46 -30.60
N ILE A 291 6.30 3.63 -29.51
CA ILE A 291 6.43 4.92 -28.82
C ILE A 291 7.02 5.99 -29.74
N ARG A 292 8.12 5.68 -30.45
CA ARG A 292 8.77 6.64 -31.37
C ARG A 292 7.84 7.09 -32.49
N ARG A 293 7.05 6.18 -33.07
CA ARG A 293 6.04 6.50 -34.09
C ARG A 293 4.99 7.46 -33.55
N CYS A 294 4.41 7.17 -32.40
CA CYS A 294 3.44 8.06 -31.77
C CYS A 294 4.04 9.43 -31.41
N ALA A 295 5.26 9.44 -30.88
CA ALA A 295 5.97 10.66 -30.52
C ALA A 295 6.29 11.53 -31.75
N LYS A 296 6.60 10.91 -32.89
CA LYS A 296 6.83 11.59 -34.19
C LYS A 296 5.59 12.36 -34.65
N TYR A 297 4.39 11.80 -34.46
CA TYR A 297 3.13 12.46 -34.79
C TYR A 297 2.58 13.38 -33.67
N GLY A 298 3.36 13.54 -32.59
CA GLY A 298 3.11 14.52 -31.55
C GLY A 298 2.14 14.08 -30.46
N ILE A 299 1.96 12.77 -30.27
CA ILE A 299 1.41 12.22 -29.03
C ILE A 299 2.43 12.45 -27.91
N LYS A 300 1.99 13.06 -26.80
CA LYS A 300 2.89 13.54 -25.73
C LYS A 300 2.80 12.76 -24.43
N TYR A 301 1.74 11.98 -24.22
CA TYR A 301 1.48 11.31 -22.95
C TYR A 301 1.31 9.82 -23.20
N PHE A 302 2.20 9.03 -22.61
CA PHE A 302 2.24 7.59 -22.73
C PHE A 302 2.13 6.95 -21.36
N SER A 303 1.44 5.82 -21.31
CA SER A 303 1.40 4.97 -20.14
C SER A 303 1.74 3.54 -20.54
N ASN A 304 2.49 2.84 -19.71
CA ASN A 304 2.84 1.46 -19.98
C ASN A 304 2.23 0.55 -18.92
N TYR A 305 1.45 -0.43 -19.34
CA TYR A 305 1.22 -1.61 -18.50
C TYR A 305 2.51 -2.44 -18.50
N MET A 306 2.95 -2.85 -17.31
CA MET A 306 4.13 -3.68 -17.12
C MET A 306 3.82 -4.80 -16.15
N LEU A 307 3.42 -5.95 -16.68
CA LEU A 307 3.25 -7.15 -15.89
C LEU A 307 4.58 -7.61 -15.28
N TYR A 308 4.64 -7.93 -13.99
CA TYR A 308 5.77 -8.61 -13.37
C TYR A 308 5.28 -9.82 -12.58
N ASN A 309 6.18 -10.71 -12.13
CA ASN A 309 5.80 -11.93 -11.40
C ASN A 309 5.05 -12.97 -12.26
N ALA A 310 5.16 -12.87 -13.59
CA ALA A 310 4.48 -13.76 -14.52
C ALA A 310 5.23 -15.06 -14.79
N ASP A 311 4.48 -16.11 -15.09
CA ASP A 311 4.99 -17.37 -15.66
C ASP A 311 5.50 -17.18 -17.08
N ASP A 312 6.14 -18.22 -17.62
CA ASP A 312 6.29 -18.33 -19.06
C ASP A 312 4.93 -18.56 -19.70
N PHE A 313 4.71 -17.92 -20.84
CA PHE A 313 3.43 -18.04 -21.53
C PHE A 313 3.56 -17.80 -23.03
N GLN A 314 2.54 -18.23 -23.75
CA GLN A 314 2.32 -17.94 -25.15
C GLN A 314 1.29 -16.83 -25.34
N GLY A 315 1.53 -15.99 -26.34
CA GLY A 315 0.59 -14.94 -26.73
C GLY A 315 1.10 -14.14 -27.90
N LYS A 316 0.18 -13.55 -28.68
CA LYS A 316 0.56 -12.71 -29.84
C LYS A 316 1.47 -13.44 -30.85
N GLY A 317 1.35 -14.77 -30.95
CA GLY A 317 2.22 -15.61 -31.77
C GLY A 317 3.68 -15.66 -31.32
N SER A 318 3.97 -15.35 -30.05
CA SER A 318 5.31 -15.37 -29.46
C SER A 318 5.32 -16.21 -28.17
N GLN A 319 6.46 -16.81 -27.85
CA GLN A 319 6.73 -17.43 -26.55
C GLN A 319 7.47 -16.42 -25.68
N TYR A 320 6.98 -16.21 -24.46
CA TYR A 320 7.59 -15.37 -23.45
C TYR A 320 8.09 -16.24 -22.30
N LYS A 321 9.28 -15.94 -21.79
CA LYS A 321 9.83 -16.64 -20.62
C LYS A 321 9.19 -16.07 -19.34
N ALA A 322 9.26 -16.84 -18.26
CA ALA A 322 8.86 -16.36 -16.94
C ALA A 322 9.63 -15.10 -16.55
N ASP A 323 8.88 -14.11 -16.07
CA ASP A 323 9.41 -12.79 -15.72
C ASP A 323 10.33 -12.87 -14.50
N SER A 324 11.46 -12.18 -14.58
CA SER A 324 12.40 -12.05 -13.46
C SER A 324 12.42 -10.62 -12.91
N PRO A 325 12.86 -10.41 -11.65
CA PRO A 325 13.09 -9.05 -11.14
C PRO A 325 13.99 -8.23 -12.06
N GLU A 326 15.00 -8.85 -12.65
CA GLU A 326 15.91 -8.23 -13.62
C GLU A 326 15.20 -7.75 -14.88
N ASP A 327 14.22 -8.51 -15.38
CA ASP A 327 13.44 -8.14 -16.55
C ASP A 327 12.54 -6.93 -16.25
N LEU A 328 11.90 -6.87 -15.07
CA LEU A 328 11.17 -5.67 -14.63
C LEU A 328 12.07 -4.44 -14.55
N TYR A 329 13.25 -4.56 -13.92
CA TYR A 329 14.22 -3.46 -13.84
C TYR A 329 14.62 -2.95 -15.24
N LYS A 330 14.94 -3.87 -16.16
CA LYS A 330 15.31 -3.53 -17.54
C LYS A 330 14.18 -2.79 -18.26
N ARG A 331 12.94 -3.25 -18.15
CA ARG A 331 11.78 -2.61 -18.80
C ARG A 331 11.55 -1.18 -18.30
N LEU A 332 11.65 -0.97 -16.99
CA LEU A 332 11.57 0.36 -16.38
C LEU A 332 12.72 1.26 -16.84
N LYS A 333 13.95 0.74 -16.88
CA LYS A 333 15.14 1.48 -17.35
C LYS A 333 15.01 1.87 -18.82
N ILE A 334 14.66 0.93 -19.69
CA ILE A 334 14.42 1.16 -21.12
C ILE A 334 13.37 2.26 -21.32
N THR A 335 12.29 2.24 -20.55
CA THR A 335 11.23 3.26 -20.63
C THR A 335 11.75 4.66 -20.31
N MET A 336 12.53 4.78 -19.23
CA MET A 336 13.15 6.03 -18.82
C MET A 336 14.15 6.54 -19.87
N GLU A 337 15.05 5.68 -20.33
CA GLU A 337 16.06 6.00 -21.34
C GLU A 337 15.42 6.41 -22.67
N LEU A 338 14.36 5.71 -23.09
CA LEU A 338 13.59 6.04 -24.29
C LEU A 338 12.94 7.42 -24.19
N GLN A 339 12.36 7.77 -23.04
CA GLN A 339 11.83 9.11 -22.82
C GLN A 339 12.91 10.18 -22.97
N ASN A 340 14.06 9.98 -22.33
CA ASN A 340 15.18 10.91 -22.36
C ASN A 340 15.71 11.08 -23.79
N ASP A 341 15.90 9.98 -24.51
CA ASP A 341 16.35 9.98 -25.90
C ASP A 341 15.38 10.74 -26.82
N ILE A 342 14.08 10.46 -26.72
CA ILE A 342 13.05 11.16 -27.50
C ILE A 342 13.01 12.67 -27.17
N ASN A 343 13.33 13.05 -25.94
CA ASN A 343 13.25 14.43 -25.46
C ASN A 343 14.53 15.25 -25.65
N LYS A 344 15.65 14.62 -26.01
CA LYS A 344 16.98 15.22 -26.04
C LYS A 344 17.03 16.55 -26.81
N ASP A 345 16.39 16.59 -27.98
CA ASP A 345 16.40 17.74 -28.89
C ASP A 345 15.03 18.44 -28.97
N LYS A 346 14.14 18.20 -28.00
CA LYS A 346 12.78 18.76 -27.99
C LYS A 346 12.68 19.96 -27.06
N THR A 347 11.98 20.99 -27.53
CA THR A 347 11.50 22.09 -26.69
C THR A 347 10.53 21.57 -25.63
N GLU A 348 10.44 22.26 -24.49
CA GLU A 348 9.64 21.82 -23.33
C GLU A 348 8.18 21.52 -23.70
N ASP A 349 7.58 22.32 -24.59
CA ASP A 349 6.21 22.12 -25.06
C ASP A 349 6.04 20.85 -25.90
N LYS A 350 7.11 20.32 -26.51
CA LYS A 350 7.11 19.13 -27.37
C LYS A 350 7.57 17.85 -26.67
N LYS A 351 8.07 17.95 -25.44
CA LYS A 351 8.52 16.79 -24.67
C LYS A 351 7.39 15.79 -24.47
N VAL A 352 7.77 14.51 -24.52
CA VAL A 352 6.89 13.39 -24.18
C VAL A 352 7.07 13.01 -22.72
N LYS A 353 6.01 12.51 -22.11
CA LYS A 353 6.00 11.92 -20.78
C LYS A 353 5.54 10.48 -20.90
N ILE A 354 6.38 9.56 -20.42
CA ILE A 354 6.16 8.13 -20.41
C ILE A 354 6.22 7.69 -18.94
N TYR A 355 5.17 7.05 -18.46
CA TYR A 355 5.13 6.52 -17.10
C TYR A 355 4.66 5.07 -17.12
N SER A 356 5.18 4.27 -16.20
CA SER A 356 4.87 2.84 -16.15
C SER A 356 3.94 2.51 -15.00
N PHE A 357 3.11 1.50 -15.18
CA PHE A 357 2.30 0.87 -14.13
C PHE A 357 2.75 -0.59 -13.98
N PRO A 358 3.72 -0.86 -13.09
CA PRO A 358 4.06 -2.22 -12.74
C PRO A 358 2.89 -2.92 -12.06
N MET A 359 2.37 -3.98 -12.67
CA MET A 359 1.24 -4.76 -12.16
C MET A 359 1.72 -6.16 -11.82
N LYS A 360 1.45 -6.61 -10.60
CA LYS A 360 1.75 -7.99 -10.20
C LYS A 360 0.82 -8.92 -10.97
N TYR A 361 1.38 -9.88 -11.69
CA TYR A 361 0.62 -10.98 -12.27
C TYR A 361 0.00 -11.84 -11.16
N ILE A 362 -1.29 -12.09 -11.33
CA ILE A 362 -2.08 -13.04 -10.56
C ILE A 362 -2.75 -13.95 -11.60
N PRO A 363 -2.58 -15.28 -11.53
CA PRO A 363 -3.28 -16.22 -12.38
C PRO A 363 -4.80 -16.03 -12.30
N LEU A 364 -5.51 -16.33 -13.39
CA LEU A 364 -6.96 -16.19 -13.43
C LEU A 364 -7.66 -17.12 -12.43
N GLU A 365 -7.04 -18.26 -12.10
CA GLU A 365 -7.60 -19.22 -11.15
C GLU A 365 -7.45 -18.83 -9.68
N ASP A 366 -6.55 -17.90 -9.36
CA ASP A 366 -6.24 -17.53 -7.99
C ASP A 366 -7.31 -16.60 -7.41
N THR A 367 -7.76 -16.94 -6.19
CA THR A 367 -8.79 -16.18 -5.45
C THR A 367 -8.20 -15.17 -4.47
N ASP A 368 -6.89 -15.03 -4.42
CA ASP A 368 -6.20 -14.02 -3.62
C ASP A 368 -4.96 -13.45 -4.35
N ARG A 369 -4.24 -12.53 -3.68
CA ARG A 369 -3.05 -11.89 -4.25
C ARG A 369 -1.74 -12.55 -3.82
N SER A 370 -1.78 -13.79 -3.32
CA SER A 370 -0.62 -14.47 -2.72
C SER A 370 0.35 -15.04 -3.75
N TYR A 371 -0.08 -15.25 -5.01
CA TYR A 371 0.72 -15.84 -6.08
C TYR A 371 2.17 -15.38 -6.14
N ILE A 372 3.12 -16.30 -6.30
CA ILE A 372 4.54 -16.00 -6.48
C ILE A 372 5.01 -16.75 -7.72
N GLY A 373 5.39 -16.00 -8.75
CA GLY A 373 5.91 -16.56 -9.98
C GLY A 373 7.28 -17.22 -9.79
N PRO A 374 7.72 -18.06 -10.74
CA PRO A 374 8.79 -19.02 -10.56
C PRO A 374 10.18 -18.41 -10.34
N LYS A 375 10.38 -17.14 -10.71
CA LYS A 375 11.64 -16.40 -10.50
C LYS A 375 11.55 -15.34 -9.38
N TRP A 376 10.44 -15.34 -8.65
CA TRP A 376 10.15 -14.37 -7.61
C TRP A 376 10.08 -15.04 -6.23
N ASN A 377 10.09 -14.21 -5.20
CA ASN A 377 9.85 -14.62 -3.82
C ASN A 377 9.11 -13.49 -3.10
N ALA A 378 8.53 -13.80 -1.94
CA ALA A 378 7.73 -12.85 -1.18
C ALA A 378 8.53 -11.60 -0.80
N LYS A 379 9.83 -11.73 -0.53
CA LYS A 379 10.71 -10.60 -0.20
C LYS A 379 10.85 -9.61 -1.35
N PHE A 380 11.05 -10.11 -2.57
CA PHE A 380 11.20 -9.28 -3.75
C PHE A 380 9.88 -8.59 -4.10
N LEU A 381 8.76 -9.33 -4.06
CA LEU A 381 7.43 -8.75 -4.29
C LEU A 381 7.13 -7.65 -3.26
N ARG A 382 7.45 -7.88 -1.99
CA ARG A 382 7.28 -6.88 -0.94
C ARG A 382 8.16 -5.65 -1.17
N ALA A 383 9.40 -5.85 -1.60
CA ALA A 383 10.31 -4.76 -1.91
C ALA A 383 9.75 -3.89 -3.05
N ILE A 384 9.26 -4.49 -4.15
CA ILE A 384 8.63 -3.76 -5.25
C ILE A 384 7.44 -2.92 -4.77
N GLN A 385 6.55 -3.49 -3.98
CA GLN A 385 5.44 -2.73 -3.39
C GLN A 385 5.95 -1.50 -2.62
N VAL A 386 6.96 -1.66 -1.77
CA VAL A 386 7.55 -0.55 -1.00
C VAL A 386 8.24 0.48 -1.90
N MET A 387 8.87 0.06 -3.00
CA MET A 387 9.50 0.96 -3.97
C MET A 387 8.49 1.83 -4.72
N LEU A 388 7.27 1.31 -4.95
CA LEU A 388 6.22 2.00 -5.72
C LEU A 388 5.30 2.90 -4.87
N LEU A 389 5.30 2.75 -3.54
CA LEU A 389 4.49 3.57 -2.62
C LEU A 389 4.61 5.09 -2.85
N PRO A 390 5.80 5.69 -3.02
CA PRO A 390 5.94 7.14 -3.16
C PRO A 390 5.28 7.72 -4.43
N CYS A 391 4.98 6.87 -5.41
CA CYS A 391 4.39 7.28 -6.70
C CYS A 391 2.98 6.74 -6.89
N SER A 392 2.29 6.34 -5.81
CA SER A 392 0.94 5.78 -5.87
C SER A 392 0.82 4.61 -6.85
N GLY A 393 1.87 3.78 -6.96
CA GLY A 393 1.91 2.65 -7.89
C GLY A 393 2.51 2.95 -9.28
N VAL A 394 2.85 4.21 -9.59
CA VAL A 394 3.51 4.58 -10.86
C VAL A 394 5.01 4.29 -10.78
N GLY A 395 5.53 3.49 -11.70
CA GLY A 395 6.95 3.25 -11.89
C GLY A 395 7.61 4.36 -12.70
N GLY A 396 8.14 5.36 -12.00
CA GLY A 396 9.14 6.34 -12.47
C GLY A 396 8.74 7.27 -13.61
N VAL A 397 8.73 8.58 -13.34
CA VAL A 397 8.53 9.65 -14.35
C VAL A 397 9.83 10.40 -14.63
N SER A 398 10.77 10.43 -13.67
CA SER A 398 12.08 11.07 -13.79
C SER A 398 13.22 10.09 -13.55
N GLU A 399 14.37 10.38 -14.15
CA GLU A 399 15.59 9.59 -14.02
C GLU A 399 16.13 9.59 -12.58
N GLU A 400 16.12 10.75 -11.93
CA GLU A 400 16.48 10.89 -10.52
C GLU A 400 15.63 9.96 -9.63
N PHE A 401 14.31 9.93 -9.85
CA PHE A 401 13.44 9.04 -9.10
C PHE A 401 13.78 7.59 -9.40
N PHE A 402 13.96 7.21 -10.67
CA PHE A 402 14.27 5.83 -11.05
C PHE A 402 15.54 5.33 -10.35
N ARG A 403 16.63 6.12 -10.38
CA ARG A 403 17.91 5.77 -9.75
C ARG A 403 17.79 5.66 -8.23
N LYS A 404 17.11 6.60 -7.58
CA LYS A 404 16.86 6.55 -6.13
C LYS A 404 15.93 5.41 -5.73
N ALA A 405 14.95 5.10 -6.57
CA ALA A 405 13.96 4.09 -6.29
C ALA A 405 14.50 2.67 -6.55
N PHE A 406 14.92 2.40 -7.77
CA PHE A 406 15.29 1.07 -8.20
C PHE A 406 16.80 0.82 -8.10
N GLY A 407 17.63 1.85 -8.26
CA GLY A 407 19.10 1.76 -8.22
C GLY A 407 19.73 2.15 -9.55
N GLU A 408 20.99 2.57 -9.51
CA GLU A 408 21.75 3.00 -10.71
C GLU A 408 21.98 1.84 -11.70
N ASP A 409 22.13 0.63 -11.16
CA ASP A 409 22.38 -0.58 -11.92
C ASP A 409 21.65 -1.79 -11.33
N LEU A 410 21.78 -2.93 -12.02
CA LEU A 410 21.16 -4.18 -11.62
C LEU A 410 21.67 -4.70 -10.27
N LYS A 411 22.91 -4.40 -9.90
CA LYS A 411 23.52 -4.83 -8.64
C LYS A 411 22.92 -4.06 -7.47
N GLU A 412 22.77 -2.75 -7.60
CA GLU A 412 22.09 -1.94 -6.60
C GLU A 412 20.60 -2.28 -6.51
N TYR A 413 19.94 -2.58 -7.63
CA TYR A 413 18.57 -3.06 -7.63
C TYR A 413 18.40 -4.38 -6.85
N LYS A 414 19.27 -5.38 -7.10
CA LYS A 414 19.28 -6.64 -6.34
C LYS A 414 19.51 -6.43 -4.84
N LEU A 415 20.38 -5.48 -4.48
CA LEU A 415 20.62 -5.07 -3.11
C LEU A 415 19.36 -4.45 -2.50
N ASN A 416 18.69 -3.55 -3.23
CA ASN A 416 17.47 -2.89 -2.77
C ASN A 416 16.31 -3.88 -2.58
N LEU A 417 16.17 -4.89 -3.45
CA LEU A 417 15.18 -5.95 -3.29
C LEU A 417 15.35 -6.76 -1.99
N ARG A 418 16.61 -6.97 -1.58
CA ARG A 418 16.93 -7.68 -0.34
C ARG A 418 16.83 -6.79 0.90
N MET A 419 16.87 -5.47 0.77
CA MET A 419 16.88 -4.53 1.89
C MET A 419 15.64 -4.66 2.81
N PRO A 420 15.79 -4.52 4.14
CA PRO A 420 14.66 -4.43 5.06
C PRO A 420 13.71 -3.29 4.69
N GLU A 421 12.40 -3.55 4.71
CA GLU A 421 11.35 -2.62 4.27
C GLU A 421 11.42 -1.29 5.03
N SER A 422 11.72 -1.36 6.32
CA SER A 422 11.81 -0.19 7.20
C SER A 422 12.94 0.77 6.81
N ILE A 423 14.01 0.26 6.20
CA ILE A 423 15.11 1.06 5.66
C ILE A 423 14.72 1.51 4.25
N LEU A 424 14.28 0.57 3.42
CA LEU A 424 13.93 0.77 2.01
C LEU A 424 12.91 1.89 1.82
N MET A 425 11.83 1.91 2.60
CA MET A 425 10.75 2.92 2.54
C MET A 425 11.26 4.35 2.74
N SER A 426 12.33 4.53 3.51
CA SER A 426 12.85 5.85 3.86
C SER A 426 14.09 6.26 3.09
N ARG A 427 14.58 5.43 2.16
CA ARG A 427 15.87 5.65 1.48
C ARG A 427 15.98 7.03 0.83
N GLY A 428 14.93 7.49 0.16
CA GLY A 428 14.91 8.80 -0.50
C GLY A 428 15.14 9.98 0.45
N LYS A 429 14.89 9.82 1.76
CA LYS A 429 15.12 10.88 2.76
C LYS A 429 16.59 11.08 3.10
N PHE A 430 17.47 10.12 2.80
CA PHE A 430 18.87 10.18 3.22
C PHE A 430 19.85 9.77 2.13
N LEU A 431 19.37 9.64 0.89
CA LEU A 431 20.19 9.70 -0.30
C LEU A 431 20.44 11.16 -0.66
N GLN A 432 21.62 11.41 -1.24
CA GLN A 432 21.99 12.70 -1.81
C GLN A 432 21.05 13.04 -2.97
N ARG A 433 20.76 14.33 -3.16
CA ARG A 433 20.06 14.83 -4.36
C ARG A 433 21.06 15.28 -5.41
N ASP A 434 20.63 15.34 -6.66
CA ASP A 434 21.52 15.67 -7.79
C ASP A 434 22.06 17.11 -7.67
N ASP A 435 21.28 18.01 -7.05
CA ASP A 435 21.61 19.40 -6.77
C ASP A 435 22.22 19.62 -5.37
N GLU A 436 22.45 18.56 -4.60
CA GLU A 436 22.87 18.64 -3.20
C GLU A 436 24.32 18.16 -3.06
N SER A 437 25.18 18.97 -2.44
CA SER A 437 26.53 18.56 -2.05
C SER A 437 26.54 17.63 -0.83
N GLU A 438 27.64 16.94 -0.59
CA GLU A 438 27.77 16.06 0.59
C GLU A 438 27.61 16.83 1.91
N ASN A 439 28.11 18.07 1.97
CA ASN A 439 27.96 18.95 3.14
C ASN A 439 26.48 19.35 3.37
N GLU A 440 25.74 19.63 2.30
CA GLU A 440 24.31 19.97 2.40
C GLU A 440 23.46 18.77 2.84
N LEU A 441 23.78 17.58 2.32
CA LEU A 441 23.18 16.33 2.79
C LEU A 441 23.43 16.14 4.28
N GLU A 442 24.66 16.33 4.74
CA GLU A 442 25.01 16.19 6.16
C GLU A 442 24.23 17.18 7.03
N LYS A 443 24.16 18.45 6.61
CA LYS A 443 23.36 19.48 7.28
C LYS A 443 21.88 19.07 7.36
N ARG A 444 21.29 18.64 6.25
CA ARG A 444 19.88 18.21 6.18
C ARG A 444 19.60 17.00 7.06
N LEU A 445 20.52 16.04 7.12
CA LEU A 445 20.40 14.89 8.02
C LEU A 445 20.51 15.30 9.49
N ASN A 446 21.38 16.25 9.82
CA ASN A 446 21.52 16.74 11.18
C ASN A 446 20.27 17.52 11.66
N GLU A 447 19.53 18.14 10.73
CA GLU A 447 18.24 18.79 11.01
C GLU A 447 17.11 17.77 11.25
N ASP A 448 17.08 16.63 10.54
CA ASP A 448 16.13 15.53 10.77
C ASP A 448 16.82 14.32 11.44
N ARG A 449 16.81 14.32 12.78
CA ARG A 449 17.35 13.22 13.60
C ARG A 449 16.77 11.84 13.22
N GLY A 450 15.51 11.79 12.76
CA GLY A 450 14.88 10.56 12.30
C GLY A 450 15.51 10.05 11.00
N ALA A 451 15.75 10.94 10.03
CA ALA A 451 16.46 10.63 8.79
C ALA A 451 17.92 10.23 9.06
N LEU A 452 18.62 10.92 9.96
CA LEU A 452 20.00 10.59 10.36
C LEU A 452 20.12 9.17 10.93
N VAL A 453 19.21 8.77 11.82
CA VAL A 453 19.23 7.42 12.37
C VAL A 453 19.01 6.39 11.26
N LYS A 454 18.02 6.61 10.39
CA LYS A 454 17.73 5.68 9.29
C LYS A 454 18.89 5.60 8.28
N SER A 455 19.60 6.69 8.03
CA SER A 455 20.78 6.71 7.17
C SER A 455 21.92 5.86 7.75
N LYS A 456 22.12 5.88 9.08
CA LYS A 456 23.10 5.02 9.76
C LYS A 456 22.76 3.54 9.64
N TYR A 457 21.48 3.17 9.78
CA TYR A 457 21.03 1.79 9.57
C TYR A 457 21.23 1.35 8.10
N TYR A 458 20.87 2.21 7.15
CA TYR A 458 21.14 1.96 5.73
C TYR A 458 22.62 1.73 5.44
N LYS A 459 23.50 2.63 5.90
CA LYS A 459 24.96 2.53 5.71
C LYS A 459 25.52 1.24 6.34
N LYS A 460 25.11 0.90 7.57
CA LYS A 460 25.55 -0.33 8.25
C LYS A 460 25.07 -1.58 7.53
N TRP A 461 23.79 -1.66 7.18
CA TRP A 461 23.22 -2.81 6.47
C TRP A 461 23.89 -2.99 5.09
N LYS A 462 24.04 -1.89 4.31
CA LYS A 462 24.72 -1.91 3.00
C LYS A 462 26.17 -2.40 3.11
N ARG A 463 26.90 -1.98 4.16
CA ARG A 463 28.28 -2.46 4.42
C ARG A 463 28.33 -3.95 4.75
N LEU A 464 27.43 -4.43 5.61
CA LEU A 464 27.33 -5.87 5.93
C LEU A 464 27.02 -6.69 4.68
N TYR A 465 26.02 -6.25 3.91
CA TYR A 465 25.61 -6.89 2.67
C TYR A 465 26.78 -7.00 1.68
N LYS A 466 27.44 -5.88 1.37
CA LYS A 466 28.59 -5.84 0.45
C LYS A 466 29.79 -6.65 0.92
N SER A 467 29.86 -7.00 2.20
CA SER A 467 30.94 -7.83 2.77
C SER A 467 30.68 -9.34 2.66
N MET A 468 29.51 -9.74 2.14
CA MET A 468 29.16 -11.14 1.89
C MET A 468 29.81 -11.63 0.60
N LYS A 469 30.24 -12.90 0.60
CA LYS A 469 30.76 -13.57 -0.60
C LYS A 469 29.67 -14.18 -1.47
N ASN A 470 28.55 -14.57 -0.87
CA ASN A 470 27.40 -15.16 -1.54
C ASN A 470 26.12 -14.52 -0.99
N GLU A 471 25.43 -13.76 -1.82
CA GLU A 471 24.21 -13.01 -1.49
C GLU A 471 22.94 -13.88 -1.53
N ASP A 472 23.01 -15.06 -2.15
CA ASP A 472 21.88 -15.98 -2.28
C ASP A 472 21.62 -16.74 -0.97
N LYS A 473 22.66 -17.00 -0.17
CA LYS A 473 22.50 -17.50 1.21
C LYS A 473 21.70 -16.56 2.10
N LEU A 474 21.77 -15.25 1.87
CA LEU A 474 20.89 -14.33 2.59
C LEU A 474 19.44 -14.52 2.11
N LEU A 475 19.24 -14.70 0.81
CA LEU A 475 17.91 -14.87 0.23
C LEU A 475 17.20 -16.13 0.73
N GLU A 476 17.93 -17.23 0.92
CA GLU A 476 17.42 -18.46 1.56
C GLU A 476 16.76 -18.17 2.93
N VAL A 477 17.28 -17.19 3.67
CA VAL A 477 16.83 -16.84 5.02
C VAL A 477 15.71 -15.79 5.04
N ILE A 478 15.68 -14.90 4.04
CA ILE A 478 14.73 -13.76 4.03
C ILE A 478 13.64 -13.87 2.97
N GLY A 479 13.72 -14.85 2.08
CA GLY A 479 12.95 -14.92 0.83
C GLY A 479 11.44 -15.04 1.04
N ASP A 480 11.00 -15.69 2.11
CA ASP A 480 9.59 -15.84 2.49
C ASP A 480 8.98 -14.56 3.08
N ASN A 481 9.82 -13.55 3.33
CA ASN A 481 9.45 -12.26 3.93
C ASN A 481 8.79 -12.37 5.31
N LYS A 482 9.09 -13.43 6.08
CA LYS A 482 8.61 -13.63 7.46
C LYS A 482 9.80 -13.65 8.43
N PHE A 483 9.94 -12.57 9.19
CA PHE A 483 11.12 -12.39 10.06
C PHE A 483 10.76 -12.67 11.52
N GLU A 484 10.90 -13.91 11.96
CA GLU A 484 10.66 -14.34 13.35
C GLU A 484 11.94 -14.54 14.16
N ALA A 485 11.82 -14.56 15.49
CA ALA A 485 12.97 -14.83 16.34
C ALA A 485 13.57 -16.23 16.11
N ASP A 486 12.74 -17.21 15.74
CA ASP A 486 13.19 -18.59 15.52
C ASP A 486 14.04 -18.75 14.26
N GLY A 487 13.73 -18.00 13.20
CA GLY A 487 14.53 -18.00 11.98
C GLY A 487 15.98 -17.56 12.21
N TYR A 488 16.31 -16.91 13.34
CA TYR A 488 17.71 -16.63 13.70
C TYR A 488 18.53 -17.89 13.97
N PHE A 489 17.91 -18.92 14.58
CA PHE A 489 18.61 -20.14 15.01
C PHE A 489 18.91 -21.09 13.85
N GLU A 490 18.19 -20.94 12.73
CA GLU A 490 18.41 -21.70 11.49
C GLU A 490 19.60 -21.17 10.68
N ILE A 491 20.12 -19.99 11.03
CA ILE A 491 21.22 -19.36 10.29
C ILE A 491 22.55 -19.84 10.86
N GLU A 492 23.40 -20.45 10.03
CA GLU A 492 24.75 -20.83 10.48
C GLU A 492 25.75 -19.67 10.42
N ASN A 493 25.63 -18.80 9.42
CA ASN A 493 26.63 -17.78 9.15
C ASN A 493 26.48 -16.54 10.05
N ASN A 494 27.51 -16.23 10.85
CA ASN A 494 27.51 -15.07 11.76
C ASN A 494 27.26 -13.71 11.08
N LYS A 495 27.69 -13.51 9.83
CA LYS A 495 27.39 -12.26 9.09
C LYS A 495 25.91 -12.19 8.72
N ILE A 496 25.32 -13.30 8.30
CA ILE A 496 23.89 -13.37 7.99
C ILE A 496 23.07 -13.19 9.26
N LYS A 497 23.48 -13.78 10.40
CA LYS A 497 22.86 -13.52 11.71
C LYS A 497 22.81 -12.02 12.02
N LYS A 498 23.94 -11.31 11.86
CA LYS A 498 24.01 -9.84 12.05
C LYS A 498 23.09 -9.07 11.10
N ILE A 499 23.00 -9.49 9.84
CA ILE A 499 22.09 -8.89 8.85
C ILE A 499 20.63 -9.14 9.24
N TYR A 500 20.28 -10.36 9.66
CA TYR A 500 18.93 -10.78 10.04
C TYR A 500 18.35 -9.93 11.18
N LEU A 501 19.20 -9.49 12.12
CA LEU A 501 18.79 -8.57 13.20
C LEU A 501 18.15 -7.27 12.66
N HIS A 502 18.45 -6.82 11.44
CA HIS A 502 17.84 -5.62 10.84
C HIS A 502 16.42 -5.84 10.31
N TYR A 503 16.02 -7.11 10.12
CA TYR A 503 14.67 -7.47 9.69
C TYR A 503 13.73 -7.70 10.87
N LEU A 504 14.27 -8.07 12.03
CA LEU A 504 13.48 -8.25 13.24
C LEU A 504 12.85 -6.93 13.68
N SER A 505 11.55 -6.99 14.00
CA SER A 505 10.92 -5.92 14.75
C SER A 505 11.55 -5.83 16.15
N LYS A 506 11.50 -4.66 16.78
CA LYS A 506 12.06 -4.45 18.12
C LYS A 506 11.46 -5.41 19.17
N SER A 507 10.19 -5.76 19.03
CA SER A 507 9.51 -6.76 19.88
C SER A 507 10.05 -8.18 19.64
N ARG A 508 10.29 -8.54 18.38
CA ARG A 508 10.86 -9.86 18.02
C ARG A 508 12.33 -9.95 18.44
N PHE A 509 13.10 -8.87 18.36
CA PHE A 509 14.46 -8.82 18.92
C PHE A 509 14.48 -9.10 20.43
N LEU A 510 13.57 -8.50 21.21
CA LEU A 510 13.45 -8.82 22.64
C LEU A 510 13.05 -10.29 22.88
N THR A 511 12.25 -10.86 21.99
CA THR A 511 11.88 -12.28 22.03
C THR A 511 13.08 -13.17 21.73
N LEU A 512 13.92 -12.81 20.75
CA LEU A 512 15.18 -13.49 20.45
C LEU A 512 16.10 -13.52 21.68
N LEU A 513 16.29 -12.40 22.38
CA LEU A 513 17.11 -12.35 23.59
C LEU A 513 16.60 -13.29 24.70
N ASN A 514 15.29 -13.36 24.89
CA ASN A 514 14.69 -14.31 25.83
C ASN A 514 15.00 -15.76 25.46
N LYS A 515 14.89 -16.11 24.17
CA LYS A 515 15.18 -17.47 23.67
C LYS A 515 16.66 -17.81 23.81
N LEU A 516 17.55 -16.89 23.45
CA LEU A 516 19.00 -17.04 23.62
C LEU A 516 19.39 -17.36 25.06
N VAL A 517 18.85 -16.60 26.02
CA VAL A 517 19.09 -16.82 27.45
C VAL A 517 18.49 -18.13 27.94
N SER A 518 17.25 -18.45 27.53
CA SER A 518 16.57 -19.65 28.02
C SER A 518 17.23 -20.94 27.51
N ASN A 519 17.83 -20.90 26.32
CA ASN A 519 18.54 -22.02 25.71
C ASN A 519 20.04 -22.04 26.04
N ASN A 520 20.52 -21.13 26.89
CA ASN A 520 21.93 -21.00 27.29
C ASN A 520 22.93 -20.90 26.11
N LEU A 521 22.58 -20.14 25.07
CA LEU A 521 23.37 -20.03 23.84
C LEU A 521 24.44 -18.93 23.94
N GLU A 522 25.45 -19.12 24.79
CA GLU A 522 26.46 -18.10 25.11
C GLU A 522 27.18 -17.51 23.90
N LYS A 523 27.54 -18.34 22.91
CA LYS A 523 28.22 -17.87 21.69
C LYS A 523 27.37 -16.86 20.91
N ASP A 524 26.07 -17.11 20.79
CA ASP A 524 25.15 -16.21 20.09
C ASP A 524 24.78 -14.99 20.94
N ILE A 525 24.71 -15.14 22.26
CA ILE A 525 24.56 -14.00 23.18
C ILE A 525 25.71 -13.02 22.99
N ASN A 526 26.96 -13.50 22.98
CA ASN A 526 28.15 -12.67 22.77
C ASN A 526 28.13 -12.04 21.37
N LEU A 527 27.80 -12.82 20.34
CA LEU A 527 27.69 -12.31 18.97
C LEU A 527 26.68 -11.15 18.85
N VAL A 528 25.51 -11.29 19.47
CA VAL A 528 24.48 -10.25 19.47
C VAL A 528 24.95 -9.06 20.29
N PHE A 529 25.51 -9.29 21.48
CA PHE A 529 26.01 -8.25 22.37
C PHE A 529 27.04 -7.38 21.64
N ASP A 530 28.17 -7.96 21.23
CA ASP A 530 29.28 -7.27 20.56
C ASP A 530 28.79 -6.49 19.33
N TYR A 531 27.86 -7.10 18.57
CA TYR A 531 27.32 -6.44 17.40
C TYR A 531 26.51 -5.19 17.73
N VAL A 532 25.61 -5.26 18.71
CA VAL A 532 24.68 -4.16 19.02
C VAL A 532 25.25 -3.13 19.98
N THR A 533 26.35 -3.43 20.68
CA THR A 533 27.03 -2.50 21.59
C THR A 533 28.27 -1.88 20.96
N ASP A 534 29.10 -2.67 20.29
CA ASP A 534 30.43 -2.22 19.88
C ASP A 534 30.46 -1.90 18.38
N GLU A 535 29.93 -2.80 17.55
CA GLU A 535 29.94 -2.62 16.10
C GLU A 535 28.84 -1.68 15.57
N PHE A 536 27.70 -1.60 16.26
CA PHE A 536 26.56 -0.78 15.88
C PHE A 536 25.68 -0.34 17.08
N PRO A 537 26.21 0.51 17.99
CA PRO A 537 25.52 0.97 19.20
C PRO A 537 24.16 1.64 18.96
N PHE A 538 23.93 2.22 17.78
CA PHE A 538 22.62 2.78 17.39
C PHE A 538 21.50 1.74 17.41
N TYR A 539 21.82 0.45 17.34
CA TYR A 539 20.86 -0.64 17.50
C TYR A 539 20.31 -0.66 18.92
N ILE A 540 21.19 -0.82 19.91
CA ILE A 540 20.77 -0.98 21.31
C ILE A 540 20.12 0.29 21.87
N GLU A 541 20.58 1.49 21.47
CA GLU A 541 19.95 2.76 21.84
C GLU A 541 18.48 2.84 21.40
N ARG A 542 18.18 2.36 20.18
CA ARG A 542 16.83 2.36 19.61
C ARG A 542 15.92 1.33 20.29
N ILE A 543 16.48 0.21 20.76
CA ILE A 543 15.78 -0.77 21.59
C ILE A 543 15.46 -0.18 22.96
N ALA A 544 16.41 0.47 23.62
CA ALA A 544 16.19 1.13 24.91
C ALA A 544 15.11 2.22 24.82
N LYS A 545 15.15 3.06 23.78
CA LYS A 545 14.08 4.04 23.51
C LYS A 545 12.72 3.36 23.28
N TYR A 546 12.67 2.22 22.58
CA TYR A 546 11.42 1.49 22.38
C TYR A 546 10.86 0.89 23.66
N ILE A 547 11.71 0.35 24.54
CA ILE A 547 11.30 -0.15 25.86
C ILE A 547 10.71 0.98 26.72
N HIS A 548 11.32 2.16 26.64
CA HIS A 548 10.80 3.38 27.26
C HIS A 548 9.46 3.79 26.64
N ASP A 549 9.37 3.99 25.32
CA ASP A 549 8.21 4.59 24.68
C ASP A 549 6.98 3.66 24.62
N LYS A 550 7.17 2.34 24.71
CA LYS A 550 6.10 1.35 24.57
C LYS A 550 5.87 0.55 25.85
N ARG A 551 4.63 0.08 26.02
CA ARG A 551 4.21 -0.78 27.15
C ARG A 551 4.63 -2.24 26.92
N ILE A 552 5.94 -2.50 26.89
CA ILE A 552 6.54 -3.83 26.83
C ILE A 552 6.30 -4.59 28.14
N SER A 553 5.91 -5.86 28.12
CA SER A 553 5.74 -6.65 29.35
C SER A 553 7.07 -6.96 30.03
N HIS A 554 7.09 -7.06 31.36
CA HIS A 554 8.30 -7.43 32.12
C HIS A 554 8.87 -8.79 31.66
N ARG A 555 8.03 -9.75 31.24
CA ARG A 555 8.45 -11.04 30.68
C ARG A 555 9.33 -10.89 29.42
N LYS A 556 9.04 -9.90 28.56
CA LYS A 556 9.85 -9.60 27.36
C LYS A 556 11.14 -8.84 27.68
N LEU A 557 11.29 -8.27 28.87
CA LEU A 557 12.48 -7.52 29.27
C LEU A 557 13.55 -8.39 29.94
N ARG A 558 13.19 -9.58 30.43
CA ARG A 558 14.10 -10.45 31.18
C ARG A 558 15.39 -10.75 30.43
N GLY A 559 15.29 -11.19 29.17
CA GLY A 559 16.43 -11.49 28.32
C GLY A 559 17.27 -10.26 28.03
N TYR A 560 16.65 -9.10 27.78
CA TYR A 560 17.37 -7.84 27.62
C TYR A 560 18.20 -7.49 28.86
N ILE A 561 17.60 -7.54 30.04
CA ILE A 561 18.30 -7.21 31.29
C ILE A 561 19.37 -8.26 31.59
N LYS A 562 19.10 -9.55 31.35
CA LYS A 562 20.09 -10.61 31.56
C LYS A 562 21.30 -10.48 30.65
N VAL A 563 21.10 -10.12 29.38
CA VAL A 563 22.18 -9.97 28.38
C VAL A 563 22.96 -8.67 28.58
N PHE A 564 22.30 -7.54 28.78
CA PHE A 564 22.96 -6.23 28.82
C PHE A 564 23.23 -5.70 30.24
N GLY A 565 22.69 -6.35 31.27
CA GLY A 565 22.91 -6.03 32.68
C GLY A 565 22.78 -4.54 33.01
N LYS A 566 23.73 -4.06 33.83
CA LYS A 566 23.84 -2.66 34.26
C LYS A 566 23.87 -1.69 33.08
N PHE A 567 24.56 -2.04 31.99
CA PHE A 567 24.65 -1.19 30.80
C PHE A 567 23.28 -0.99 30.13
N GLY A 568 22.50 -2.06 29.96
CA GLY A 568 21.16 -1.99 29.38
C GLY A 568 20.20 -1.17 30.24
N VAL A 569 20.21 -1.37 31.56
CA VAL A 569 19.39 -0.58 32.50
C VAL A 569 19.74 0.90 32.42
N LYS A 570 21.04 1.23 32.37
CA LYS A 570 21.54 2.60 32.19
C LYS A 570 20.97 3.26 30.92
N LEU A 571 20.90 2.54 29.80
CA LEU A 571 20.33 3.06 28.55
C LEU A 571 18.83 3.33 28.64
N ILE A 572 18.07 2.45 29.32
CA ILE A 572 16.64 2.64 29.52
C ILE A 572 16.38 3.88 30.39
N LEU A 573 17.07 4.02 31.52
CA LEU A 573 16.90 5.16 32.41
C LEU A 573 17.41 6.47 31.81
N LYS A 574 18.44 6.44 30.94
CA LYS A 574 18.82 7.60 30.13
C LYS A 574 17.68 8.10 29.26
N ASN A 575 16.86 7.20 28.68
CA ASN A 575 15.68 7.62 27.93
C ASN A 575 14.59 8.16 28.85
N TRP A 576 14.39 7.56 30.03
CA TRP A 576 13.47 8.08 31.04
C TRP A 576 13.81 9.52 31.43
N VAL A 577 15.07 9.79 31.73
CA VAL A 577 15.59 11.13 32.06
C VAL A 577 15.44 12.13 30.90
N LYS A 578 15.66 11.69 29.66
CA LYS A 578 15.49 12.52 28.45
C LYS A 578 14.03 12.91 28.18
N ASN A 579 13.07 12.15 28.70
CA ASN A 579 11.64 12.44 28.60
C ASN A 579 11.09 12.90 29.96
N ASP A 580 11.89 13.66 30.70
CA ASP A 580 11.49 14.29 31.98
C ASP A 580 10.88 13.33 33.02
N LEU A 581 11.41 12.11 33.06
CA LEU A 581 10.98 11.06 33.99
C LEU A 581 9.52 10.64 33.78
N GLU A 582 8.98 10.84 32.59
CA GLU A 582 7.65 10.40 32.20
C GLU A 582 7.62 8.93 31.77
N ASN A 583 6.45 8.30 31.92
CA ASN A 583 6.17 6.85 31.85
C ASN A 583 6.02 6.17 33.23
N LYS A 584 4.80 6.25 33.75
CA LYS A 584 4.37 5.69 35.04
C LYS A 584 4.57 4.17 35.18
N TYR A 585 4.64 3.44 34.07
CA TYR A 585 4.77 1.97 34.08
C TYR A 585 6.20 1.48 33.86
N LEU A 586 7.16 2.34 33.52
CA LEU A 586 8.51 1.89 33.19
C LEU A 586 9.20 1.23 34.39
N LEU A 587 9.23 1.94 35.52
CA LEU A 587 9.91 1.51 36.73
C LEU A 587 9.37 0.18 37.28
N SER A 588 8.04 0.02 37.35
CA SER A 588 7.43 -1.23 37.83
C SER A 588 7.72 -2.44 36.93
N ARG A 589 7.87 -2.22 35.63
CA ARG A 589 8.23 -3.29 34.70
C ARG A 589 9.70 -3.67 34.78
N LEU A 590 10.58 -2.68 34.95
CA LEU A 590 12.01 -2.89 35.19
C LEU A 590 12.24 -3.66 36.49
N GLU A 591 11.61 -3.24 37.58
CA GLU A 591 11.65 -3.90 38.89
C GLU A 591 11.26 -5.38 38.78
N LYS A 592 10.08 -5.66 38.22
CA LYS A 592 9.59 -7.04 38.04
C LYS A 592 10.51 -7.89 37.16
N ALA A 593 11.16 -7.29 36.17
CA ALA A 593 12.09 -8.01 35.31
C ALA A 593 13.41 -8.30 36.03
N MET A 594 13.97 -7.36 36.78
CA MET A 594 15.18 -7.50 37.62
C MET A 594 14.98 -8.54 38.74
N MET A 595 13.87 -8.45 39.47
CA MET A 595 13.51 -9.43 40.51
C MET A 595 13.45 -10.85 39.95
N HIS A 596 12.82 -11.03 38.79
CA HIS A 596 12.69 -12.36 38.20
C HIS A 596 14.04 -12.96 37.76
N ILE A 597 14.99 -12.14 37.33
CA ILE A 597 16.32 -12.65 36.95
C ILE A 597 17.29 -12.75 38.15
N GLY A 598 16.84 -12.36 39.36
CA GLY A 598 17.63 -12.36 40.58
C GLY A 598 18.79 -11.36 40.57
N GLN A 599 18.68 -10.27 39.81
CA GLN A 599 19.74 -9.26 39.70
C GLN A 599 19.15 -7.86 39.80
N GLU A 600 19.52 -7.13 40.85
CA GLU A 600 19.15 -5.73 41.06
C GLU A 600 20.33 -4.83 40.69
N PHE A 601 20.10 -3.89 39.75
CA PHE A 601 21.12 -2.94 39.29
C PHE A 601 20.95 -1.53 39.85
N ILE A 602 19.75 -1.23 40.38
CA ILE A 602 19.38 0.03 41.00
C ILE A 602 18.07 -0.15 41.78
N ASN A 603 17.99 0.45 42.96
CA ASN A 603 16.76 0.43 43.76
C ASN A 603 15.64 1.27 43.11
N ILE A 604 14.60 0.58 42.64
CA ILE A 604 13.47 1.22 41.93
C ILE A 604 12.60 2.06 42.87
N SER A 605 12.48 1.69 44.15
CA SER A 605 11.75 2.47 45.14
C SER A 605 12.40 3.83 45.37
N LYS A 606 13.73 3.91 45.41
CA LYS A 606 14.48 5.17 45.46
C LYS A 606 14.22 6.05 44.23
N LEU A 607 14.13 5.46 43.04
CA LEU A 607 13.78 6.22 41.81
C LEU A 607 12.35 6.76 41.84
N ARG A 608 11.38 6.00 42.37
CA ARG A 608 9.99 6.47 42.56
C ARG A 608 9.94 7.62 43.56
N ALA A 609 10.63 7.48 44.69
CA ALA A 609 10.72 8.53 45.70
C ALA A 609 11.34 9.80 45.10
N MET A 610 12.43 9.65 44.34
CA MET A 610 13.08 10.78 43.69
C MET A 610 12.18 11.51 42.70
N LYS A 611 11.39 10.79 41.89
CA LYS A 611 10.38 11.44 41.03
C LYS A 611 9.38 12.25 41.85
N ARG A 612 8.92 11.73 43.00
CA ARG A 612 8.02 12.48 43.90
C ARG A 612 8.66 13.76 44.45
N TYR A 613 9.95 13.75 44.76
CA TYR A 613 10.69 14.94 45.21
C TYR A 613 10.75 16.01 44.11
N ILE A 614 11.00 15.59 42.87
CA ILE A 614 10.99 16.50 41.72
C ILE A 614 9.58 17.05 41.49
N ASP A 615 8.57 16.18 41.46
CA ASP A 615 7.18 16.54 41.18
C ASP A 615 6.59 17.43 42.31
N SER A 616 7.11 17.36 43.55
CA SER A 616 6.67 18.26 44.63
C SER A 616 7.22 19.68 44.50
N GLY A 617 8.30 19.88 43.75
CA GLY A 617 8.99 21.17 43.64
C GLY A 617 9.93 21.49 44.80
N CYS A 618 10.27 20.52 45.65
CA CYS A 618 11.21 20.73 46.77
C CYS A 618 12.68 20.86 46.32
N LEU A 619 12.99 20.51 45.06
CA LEU A 619 14.32 20.61 44.47
C LEU A 619 14.39 21.76 43.46
N ASN A 620 15.49 22.50 43.48
CA ASN A 620 15.79 23.55 42.50
C ASN A 620 16.37 22.97 41.19
N LYS A 621 16.62 23.84 40.20
CA LYS A 621 17.08 23.43 38.88
C LYS A 621 18.45 22.71 38.89
N SER A 622 19.40 23.14 39.73
CA SER A 622 20.74 22.51 39.79
C SER A 622 20.67 21.14 40.46
N GLU A 623 19.85 20.99 41.50
CA GLU A 623 19.59 19.72 42.18
C GLU A 623 18.90 18.72 41.25
N ILE A 624 17.87 19.16 40.51
CA ILE A 624 17.20 18.32 39.50
C ILE A 624 18.20 17.85 38.44
N ALA A 625 19.10 18.73 37.97
CA ALA A 625 20.14 18.37 37.00
C ALA A 625 21.13 17.33 37.58
N LEU A 626 21.51 17.48 38.85
CA LEU A 626 22.37 16.53 39.57
C LEU A 626 21.70 15.17 39.73
N VAL A 627 20.44 15.15 40.17
CA VAL A 627 19.62 13.93 40.29
C VAL A 627 19.50 13.22 38.94
N LYS A 628 19.17 13.98 37.87
CA LYS A 628 19.11 13.43 36.51
C LYS A 628 20.45 12.79 36.11
N THR A 629 21.59 13.34 36.55
CA THR A 629 22.92 12.74 36.35
C THR A 629 23.10 11.46 37.15
N TYR A 630 22.76 11.45 38.44
CA TYR A 630 22.82 10.23 39.25
C TYR A 630 21.95 9.09 38.70
N ILE A 631 20.73 9.38 38.24
CA ILE A 631 19.87 8.39 37.58
C ILE A 631 20.52 7.88 36.29
N LYS A 632 21.08 8.79 35.47
CA LYS A 632 21.76 8.43 34.21
C LYS A 632 22.97 7.54 34.44
N ASP A 633 23.64 7.63 35.59
CA ASP A 633 24.85 6.86 35.93
C ASP A 633 24.63 5.67 36.87
N LEU A 634 23.40 5.48 37.33
CA LEU A 634 23.04 4.50 38.35
C LEU A 634 23.81 4.72 39.67
N ASN A 635 24.00 5.99 40.04
CA ASN A 635 24.64 6.38 41.29
C ASN A 635 23.62 6.37 42.44
N GLU A 636 23.48 5.21 43.08
CA GLU A 636 22.50 5.01 44.15
C GLU A 636 22.86 5.77 45.43
N GLU A 637 24.14 5.90 45.76
CA GLU A 637 24.60 6.68 46.92
C GLU A 637 24.23 8.15 46.76
N GLY A 638 24.48 8.72 45.58
CA GLY A 638 24.09 10.08 45.24
C GLY A 638 22.59 10.32 45.32
N ILE A 639 21.78 9.37 44.84
CA ILE A 639 20.31 9.42 44.98
C ILE A 639 19.91 9.38 46.47
N THR A 640 20.50 8.47 47.23
CA THR A 640 20.21 8.28 48.66
C THR A 640 20.54 9.55 49.46
N ARG A 641 21.67 10.19 49.16
CA ARG A 641 22.08 11.46 49.77
C ARG A 641 21.04 12.57 49.54
N ILE A 642 20.60 12.77 48.29
CA ILE A 642 19.58 13.79 48.00
C ILE A 642 18.26 13.47 48.72
N LEU A 643 17.84 12.21 48.75
CA LEU A 643 16.62 11.82 49.47
C LEU A 643 16.70 12.16 50.97
N LYS A 644 17.87 11.95 51.59
CA LYS A 644 18.13 12.27 52.99
C LYS A 644 18.20 13.78 53.23
N ASP A 645 19.03 14.49 52.47
CA ASP A 645 19.31 15.93 52.66
C ASP A 645 18.05 16.79 52.50
N TYR A 646 17.15 16.42 51.58
CA TYR A 646 15.95 17.20 51.25
C TYR A 646 14.65 16.60 51.80
N PHE A 647 14.72 15.59 52.69
CA PHE A 647 13.52 14.95 53.24
C PHE A 647 12.60 15.93 53.98
N SER A 648 13.19 16.83 54.78
CA SER A 648 12.45 17.87 55.51
C SER A 648 11.76 18.86 54.57
N ASP A 649 12.46 19.29 53.52
CA ASP A 649 11.92 20.21 52.52
C ASP A 649 10.82 19.56 51.68
N PHE A 650 10.99 18.28 51.33
CA PHE A 650 9.96 17.48 50.65
C PHE A 650 8.67 17.42 51.47
N LYS A 651 8.75 17.10 52.77
CA LYS A 651 7.60 17.06 53.68
C LYS A 651 6.91 18.42 53.77
N ARG A 652 7.67 19.51 53.91
CA ARG A 652 7.13 20.88 53.95
C ARG A 652 6.40 21.22 52.65
N GLN A 653 7.00 20.90 51.50
CA GLN A 653 6.45 21.24 50.20
C GLN A 653 5.19 20.44 49.87
N LEU A 654 5.12 19.16 50.26
CA LEU A 654 3.90 18.36 50.09
C LEU A 654 2.71 18.94 50.86
N LYS A 655 2.92 19.37 52.12
CA LYS A 655 1.87 20.04 52.90
C LYS A 655 1.45 21.36 52.26
N PHE A 656 2.41 22.16 51.81
CA PHE A 656 2.15 23.43 51.14
C PHE A 656 1.31 23.24 49.87
N ASN A 657 1.68 22.30 49.00
CA ASN A 657 0.99 22.05 47.72
C ASN A 657 -0.45 21.56 47.86
N ASN A 658 -0.85 21.02 49.03
CA ASN A 658 -2.19 20.48 49.28
C ASN A 658 -3.02 21.35 50.23
N ARG A 659 -2.48 22.47 50.72
CA ARG A 659 -3.09 23.28 51.79
C ARG A 659 -4.52 23.75 51.49
N ASP A 660 -4.80 24.03 50.22
CA ASP A 660 -6.07 24.58 49.74
C ASP A 660 -7.03 23.50 49.20
N GLU A 661 -6.66 22.22 49.30
CA GLU A 661 -7.51 21.09 48.87
C GLU A 661 -8.65 20.82 49.88
N PRO A 662 -9.88 20.57 49.42
CA PRO A 662 -11.00 20.21 50.28
C PRO A 662 -10.68 18.96 51.14
N GLY A 663 -10.73 19.11 52.47
CA GLY A 663 -10.41 18.02 53.41
C GLY A 663 -8.92 17.84 53.72
N PHE A 664 -8.13 18.91 53.61
CA PHE A 664 -6.69 18.94 53.91
C PHE A 664 -6.30 18.23 55.20
N GLU A 665 -7.04 18.32 56.31
CA GLU A 665 -6.72 17.60 57.56
C GLU A 665 -6.60 16.07 57.38
N LYS A 666 -7.40 15.49 56.48
CA LYS A 666 -7.32 14.05 56.13
C LYS A 666 -6.15 13.78 55.18
N ILE A 667 -5.83 14.71 54.29
CA ILE A 667 -4.70 14.62 53.36
C ILE A 667 -3.37 14.76 54.12
N GLU A 668 -3.29 15.69 55.07
CA GLU A 668 -2.14 15.92 55.92
C GLU A 668 -1.81 14.69 56.77
N LYS A 669 -2.82 14.05 57.39
CA LYS A 669 -2.63 12.77 58.08
C LYS A 669 -2.09 11.68 57.15
N LYS A 670 -2.54 11.61 55.90
CA LYS A 670 -1.98 10.67 54.90
C LYS A 670 -0.55 11.02 54.50
N ILE A 671 -0.22 12.31 54.36
CA ILE A 671 1.15 12.77 54.07
C ILE A 671 2.08 12.42 55.24
N GLU A 672 1.65 12.59 56.48
CA GLU A 672 2.42 12.19 57.68
C GLU A 672 2.71 10.69 57.69
N VAL A 673 1.71 9.84 57.42
CA VAL A 673 1.91 8.38 57.33
C VAL A 673 2.85 8.02 56.18
N LEU A 674 2.63 8.57 54.97
CA LEU A 674 3.46 8.30 53.79
C LEU A 674 4.91 8.76 53.97
N THR A 675 5.11 9.90 54.64
CA THR A 675 6.46 10.43 54.90
C THR A 675 7.13 9.67 56.04
N ALA A 676 6.41 9.20 57.06
CA ALA A 676 6.95 8.32 58.10
C ALA A 676 7.43 6.98 57.50
N GLU A 677 6.63 6.33 56.66
CA GLU A 677 7.01 5.09 55.95
C GLU A 677 8.25 5.30 55.06
N LEU A 678 8.31 6.43 54.35
CA LEU A 678 9.48 6.76 53.53
C LEU A 678 10.71 7.09 54.38
N GLY A 679 10.53 7.76 55.52
CA GLY A 679 11.59 8.08 56.47
C GLY A 679 12.20 6.82 57.10
N GLU A 680 11.37 5.86 57.50
CA GLU A 680 11.82 4.53 57.98
C GLU A 680 12.61 3.80 56.89
N GLN A 681 12.09 3.77 55.65
CA GLN A 681 12.82 3.19 54.52
C GLN A 681 14.16 3.88 54.29
N LEU A 682 14.23 5.21 54.35
CA LEU A 682 15.48 5.97 54.20
C LEU A 682 16.47 5.78 55.36
N SER A 683 16.00 5.39 56.54
CA SER A 683 16.83 5.06 57.71
C SER A 683 17.38 3.64 57.70
N LEU A 684 16.72 2.73 56.97
CA LEU A 684 17.16 1.36 56.72
C LEU A 684 18.22 1.23 55.60
N PHE A 685 18.46 2.32 54.86
CA PHE A 685 19.51 2.46 53.83
C PHE A 685 20.66 3.34 54.34
#